data_AF-A0A9Q3ZNE8-F1
#
_entry.id   AF-A0A9Q3ZNE8-F1
#
_cell.length_a   1.000
_cell.length_b   1.000
_cell.length_c   1.000
_cell.angle_alpha   90.00
_cell.angle_beta   90.00
_cell.angle_gamma   90.00
#
_symmetry.space_group_name_H-M   'P 1'
#
loop_
_entity.id
_entity.type
_entity.pdbx_description
1 polymer ?
#
loop_
_entity_poly.entity_id
_entity_poly.type
_entity_poly.pdbx_seq_one_letter_code
_entity_poly.pdbx_strand_id
1 'polypeptide(L)'
;MWRRLRPLALLPALLLAPVAEAGCDFPTGQYRAELADIASVRRIEVSVDKARKWARNGLRIITSDGEQIAEKYKRSFDGTVSVFYDFGRCDFPARLRQNGDFKDHVELDRGRLLQSLNIRLDEGNIAHAVRFKLFLQKTRNSENEVLATLLLSRLGFLAPRTRVVDVVQNGTPVRMLWQETVAKEFLEHNRRREGPMFEGDEALLALWSDRGGYLYEDLGLARVVNDKWAERGAASVAMTADAFTRLQAAYATYGNAHAPDPSQALTGMPVPATDSAEAARIWWDYAALMFAMRASHGLRPHNRKFYWNAFLQGMEPIYYDGEADPKRADPRYLRALDKVLYGPHFNAERMARLQAAVAALDSAELTARYRALCDSGCAPDAAAHLLDRLAANLPALVLPSEGTGPALADPWPVFRARLFQRLPEARSRDIAAADPVSGIATAQLCSRDNCETQVLDRAAHVAALSGAVLDGMKLTMTLTAQTADGTAYTTTPLTGWGLTLRHSPGLAIEPDPQGRRLVLTQSAPDDWALLMGDRLEGVEIAFKGLPPPPAAAEAPPEQRFNPYGLTGCLTLYGMTLSRVRISAEGGGCEDGVNIVSSRGDIALLEVHDAASDAVDMDFADLHVAETRITGAGNDCLDLSGGHYRFDLVLAANCGDKAVSVGEASAVAIGDLEARASAIGISSKDGSSVTVDRVGIEATLFCHEVFRKKQEFPGAYLRLGPGQCNGPAGWVDADSVLDPRGDSG
;
A
#
# COMPACT_ATOMS: atom_id res chain seq x y z
N MET A 1 -1.83 -82.61 5.34
CA MET A 1 -2.44 -81.73 4.32
C MET A 1 -3.67 -81.05 4.92
N TRP A 2 -3.49 -80.05 5.79
CA TRP A 2 -4.58 -79.32 6.45
C TRP A 2 -4.32 -77.83 6.26
N ARG A 3 -5.14 -77.16 5.44
CA ARG A 3 -5.16 -75.70 5.28
C ARG A 3 -6.21 -75.13 6.24
N ARG A 4 -5.78 -74.29 7.18
CA ARG A 4 -6.66 -73.50 8.05
C ARG A 4 -6.91 -72.11 7.46
N LEU A 5 -8.18 -71.75 7.44
CA LEU A 5 -8.73 -70.42 7.15
C LEU A 5 -8.18 -69.37 8.13
N ARG A 6 -7.89 -68.16 7.61
CA ARG A 6 -7.56 -66.97 8.41
C ARG A 6 -8.85 -66.22 8.78
N PRO A 7 -8.94 -65.61 9.98
CA PRO A 7 -10.12 -64.87 10.40
C PRO A 7 -10.17 -63.47 9.77
N LEU A 8 -11.38 -63.02 9.46
CA LEU A 8 -11.73 -61.63 9.17
C LEU A 8 -11.38 -60.75 10.38
N ALA A 9 -10.53 -59.75 10.18
CA ALA A 9 -10.34 -58.68 11.14
C ALA A 9 -11.43 -57.63 10.94
N LEU A 10 -12.25 -57.43 11.96
CA LEU A 10 -13.12 -56.26 12.11
C LEU A 10 -12.21 -55.01 12.21
N LEU A 11 -12.21 -54.19 11.16
CA LEU A 11 -11.70 -52.82 11.23
C LEU A 11 -12.67 -51.99 12.10
N PRO A 12 -12.20 -51.34 13.18
CA PRO A 12 -13.00 -50.29 13.78
C PRO A 12 -13.09 -49.17 12.76
N ALA A 13 -14.32 -48.77 12.42
CA ALA A 13 -14.55 -47.51 11.72
C ALA A 13 -14.02 -46.39 12.64
N LEU A 14 -12.77 -45.97 12.39
CA LEU A 14 -12.34 -44.65 12.83
C LEU A 14 -13.29 -43.67 12.15
N LEU A 15 -14.19 -43.09 12.94
CA LEU A 15 -14.81 -41.82 12.63
C LEU A 15 -13.65 -40.84 12.41
N LEU A 16 -13.22 -40.69 11.16
CA LEU A 16 -12.49 -39.51 10.72
C LEU A 16 -13.44 -38.36 11.03
N ALA A 17 -13.12 -37.56 12.04
CA ALA A 17 -13.68 -36.23 12.14
C ALA A 17 -13.49 -35.58 10.76
N PRO A 18 -14.51 -34.90 10.20
CA PRO A 18 -14.32 -34.17 8.98
C PRO A 18 -13.10 -33.28 9.19
N VAL A 19 -12.10 -33.44 8.33
CA VAL A 19 -11.04 -32.43 8.21
C VAL A 19 -11.83 -31.15 7.97
N ALA A 20 -11.74 -30.19 8.89
CA ALA A 20 -12.40 -28.91 8.72
C ALA A 20 -11.99 -28.39 7.33
N GLU A 21 -12.97 -28.27 6.44
CA GLU A 21 -12.74 -27.79 5.10
C GLU A 21 -12.21 -26.37 5.24
N ALA A 22 -11.03 -26.09 4.67
CA ALA A 22 -10.43 -24.77 4.77
C ALA A 22 -11.39 -23.73 4.18
N GLY A 23 -11.55 -22.59 4.86
CA GLY A 23 -12.52 -21.57 4.47
C GLY A 23 -13.43 -21.14 5.63
N CYS A 24 -14.53 -20.50 5.28
CA CYS A 24 -15.52 -19.98 6.24
C CYS A 24 -16.78 -20.87 6.24
N ASP A 25 -17.45 -20.97 7.39
CA ASP A 25 -18.72 -21.70 7.53
C ASP A 25 -19.97 -20.90 7.09
N PHE A 26 -19.75 -19.79 6.38
CA PHE A 26 -20.78 -18.90 5.83
C PHE A 26 -20.34 -18.32 4.48
N PRO A 27 -21.27 -17.90 3.60
CA PRO A 27 -20.94 -17.22 2.35
C PRO A 27 -20.35 -15.84 2.63
N THR A 28 -19.08 -15.65 2.31
CA THR A 28 -18.34 -14.46 2.74
C THR A 28 -18.86 -13.15 2.12
N GLY A 29 -19.44 -13.18 0.91
CA GLY A 29 -20.02 -12.01 0.24
C GLY A 29 -21.26 -11.42 0.92
N GLN A 30 -21.95 -12.22 1.75
CA GLN A 30 -23.05 -11.73 2.58
C GLN A 30 -22.56 -10.81 3.71
N TYR A 31 -21.38 -11.10 4.27
CA TYR A 31 -20.80 -10.40 5.42
C TYR A 31 -19.59 -9.53 5.04
N ARG A 32 -19.52 -9.09 3.77
CA ARG A 32 -18.36 -8.36 3.21
C ARG A 32 -17.96 -7.13 4.02
N ALA A 33 -18.92 -6.37 4.55
CA ALA A 33 -18.65 -5.15 5.31
C ALA A 33 -18.07 -5.47 6.69
N GLU A 34 -18.63 -6.48 7.36
CA GLU A 34 -18.16 -6.96 8.66
C GLU A 34 -16.78 -7.61 8.54
N LEU A 35 -16.53 -8.40 7.48
CA LEU A 35 -15.23 -9.04 7.21
C LEU A 35 -14.14 -8.03 6.86
N ALA A 36 -14.50 -6.91 6.21
CA ALA A 36 -13.58 -5.80 5.94
C ALA A 36 -13.13 -5.06 7.21
N ASP A 37 -13.96 -5.07 8.25
CA ASP A 37 -13.69 -4.39 9.50
C ASP A 37 -12.97 -5.31 10.50
N ILE A 38 -11.71 -4.98 10.78
CA ILE A 38 -10.91 -5.70 11.77
C ILE A 38 -11.56 -5.70 13.17
N ALA A 39 -12.43 -4.74 13.51
CA ALA A 39 -13.17 -4.69 14.77
C ALA A 39 -14.18 -5.84 14.94
N SER A 40 -14.63 -6.48 13.85
CA SER A 40 -15.56 -7.60 13.86
C SER A 40 -14.95 -8.90 14.39
N VAL A 41 -13.62 -9.02 14.37
CA VAL A 41 -12.92 -10.20 14.90
C VAL A 41 -13.10 -10.27 16.41
N ARG A 42 -13.61 -11.40 16.91
CA ARG A 42 -13.79 -11.64 18.36
C ARG A 42 -12.61 -12.38 18.98
N ARG A 43 -12.10 -13.39 18.28
CA ARG A 43 -11.01 -14.23 18.77
C ARG A 43 -10.21 -14.80 17.61
N ILE A 44 -8.91 -14.99 17.84
CA ILE A 44 -8.02 -15.73 16.94
C ILE A 44 -7.44 -16.93 17.68
N GLU A 45 -7.48 -18.12 17.10
CA GLU A 45 -6.78 -19.29 17.61
C GLU A 45 -5.65 -19.66 16.65
N VAL A 46 -4.46 -19.89 17.18
CA VAL A 46 -3.28 -20.26 16.40
C VAL A 46 -2.83 -21.66 16.78
N SER A 47 -2.92 -22.57 15.82
CA SER A 47 -2.46 -23.96 15.92
C SER A 47 -1.23 -24.19 15.06
N VAL A 48 -0.25 -24.93 15.56
CA VAL A 48 1.01 -25.25 14.86
C VAL A 48 1.14 -26.76 14.68
N ASP A 49 1.26 -27.25 13.45
CA ASP A 49 1.26 -28.70 13.14
C ASP A 49 2.39 -29.46 13.85
N LYS A 50 3.57 -28.84 13.91
CA LYS A 50 4.78 -29.41 14.53
C LYS A 50 5.02 -28.81 15.91
N ALA A 51 3.99 -28.75 16.75
CA ALA A 51 3.99 -28.10 18.08
C ALA A 51 5.21 -28.45 18.95
N ARG A 52 5.67 -29.71 18.98
CA ARG A 52 6.88 -30.10 19.74
C ARG A 52 8.16 -29.44 19.23
N LYS A 53 8.32 -29.30 17.90
CA LYS A 53 9.47 -28.61 17.29
C LYS A 53 9.38 -27.10 17.53
N TRP A 54 8.17 -26.54 17.43
CA TRP A 54 7.89 -25.14 17.74
C TRP A 54 8.26 -24.80 19.19
N ALA A 55 7.74 -25.54 20.16
CA ALA A 55 8.02 -25.34 21.58
C ALA A 55 9.51 -25.48 21.89
N ARG A 56 10.20 -26.48 21.31
CA ARG A 56 11.65 -26.63 21.45
C ARG A 56 12.40 -25.43 20.89
N ASN A 57 11.95 -24.88 19.76
CA ASN A 57 12.56 -23.70 19.16
C ASN A 57 12.41 -22.48 20.06
N GLY A 58 11.22 -22.20 20.59
CA GLY A 58 11.03 -21.07 21.51
C GLY A 58 11.74 -21.22 22.85
N LEU A 59 11.81 -22.42 23.41
CA LEU A 59 12.65 -22.67 24.60
C LEU A 59 14.14 -22.38 24.31
N ARG A 60 14.63 -22.76 23.12
CA ARG A 60 16.01 -22.43 22.70
C ARG A 60 16.25 -20.93 22.52
N ILE A 61 15.23 -20.15 22.18
CA ILE A 61 15.31 -18.69 22.16
C ILE A 61 15.49 -18.18 23.58
N ILE A 62 14.61 -18.56 24.51
CA ILE A 62 14.68 -18.10 25.90
C ILE A 62 16.04 -18.44 26.52
N THR A 63 16.51 -19.68 26.33
CA THR A 63 17.76 -20.17 26.92
C THR A 63 19.02 -19.84 26.12
N SER A 64 18.94 -19.16 24.98
CA SER A 64 20.16 -18.76 24.26
C SER A 64 20.88 -17.64 25.00
N ASP A 65 22.19 -17.49 24.76
CA ASP A 65 22.93 -16.35 25.29
C ASP A 65 22.49 -15.03 24.61
N GLY A 66 22.61 -13.92 25.32
CA GLY A 66 22.26 -12.58 24.84
C GLY A 66 20.76 -12.25 24.88
N GLU A 67 20.42 -10.99 24.62
CA GLU A 67 19.03 -10.51 24.56
C GLU A 67 18.43 -10.63 23.15
N GLN A 68 19.24 -10.93 22.14
CA GLN A 68 18.79 -11.01 20.75
C GLN A 68 18.31 -12.40 20.34
N ILE A 69 17.31 -12.42 19.47
CA ILE A 69 16.80 -13.61 18.80
C ILE A 69 17.64 -13.87 17.55
N ALA A 70 18.56 -14.82 17.64
CA ALA A 70 19.39 -15.23 16.51
C ALA A 70 18.53 -15.72 15.31
N GLU A 71 18.94 -15.37 14.09
CA GLU A 71 18.18 -15.68 12.86
C GLU A 71 17.88 -17.17 12.68
N LYS A 72 18.78 -18.05 13.15
CA LYS A 72 18.59 -19.51 13.16
C LYS A 72 17.31 -19.96 13.87
N TYR A 73 16.72 -19.14 14.74
CA TYR A 73 15.48 -19.41 15.47
C TYR A 73 14.24 -18.79 14.82
N LYS A 74 14.38 -17.84 13.89
CA LYS A 74 13.25 -17.19 13.20
C LYS A 74 12.75 -18.03 12.00
N ARG A 75 12.44 -19.32 12.24
CA ARG A 75 11.98 -20.27 11.22
C ARG A 75 10.46 -20.25 11.06
N SER A 76 9.98 -20.50 9.86
CA SER A 76 8.55 -20.66 9.57
C SER A 76 8.07 -22.08 9.85
N PHE A 77 6.84 -22.21 10.32
CA PHE A 77 6.14 -23.46 10.58
C PHE A 77 4.75 -23.39 9.98
N ASP A 78 4.28 -24.51 9.43
CA ASP A 78 2.91 -24.65 8.96
C ASP A 78 1.96 -24.76 10.16
N GLY A 79 0.74 -24.28 9.98
CA GLY A 79 -0.31 -24.32 10.98
C GLY A 79 -1.64 -23.82 10.45
N THR A 80 -2.57 -23.62 11.37
CA THR A 80 -3.93 -23.14 11.08
C THR A 80 -4.22 -21.93 11.95
N VAL A 81 -4.83 -20.92 11.35
CA VAL A 81 -5.36 -19.74 12.02
C VAL A 81 -6.88 -19.78 11.94
N SER A 82 -7.53 -19.91 13.09
CA SER A 82 -8.98 -19.92 13.20
C SER A 82 -9.47 -18.56 13.69
N VAL A 83 -10.40 -17.95 12.96
CA VAL A 83 -10.91 -16.60 13.23
C VAL A 83 -12.38 -16.70 13.55
N PHE A 84 -12.79 -16.11 14.67
CA PHE A 84 -14.15 -16.17 15.17
C PHE A 84 -14.80 -14.80 15.07
N TYR A 85 -16.00 -14.78 14.50
CA TYR A 85 -16.90 -13.64 14.38
C TYR A 85 -18.20 -13.93 15.14
N ASP A 86 -19.08 -12.94 15.28
CA ASP A 86 -20.39 -13.15 15.90
C ASP A 86 -21.32 -14.03 15.04
N PHE A 87 -21.08 -14.07 13.73
CA PHE A 87 -21.91 -14.77 12.74
C PHE A 87 -21.30 -16.07 12.21
N GLY A 88 -20.09 -16.43 12.62
CA GLY A 88 -19.45 -17.68 12.20
C GLY A 88 -17.95 -17.72 12.42
N ARG A 89 -17.30 -18.69 11.79
CA ARG A 89 -15.86 -18.98 11.92
C ARG A 89 -15.22 -19.21 10.55
N CYS A 90 -13.96 -18.81 10.43
CA CYS A 90 -13.11 -19.18 9.31
C CYS A 90 -11.85 -19.92 9.79
N ASP A 91 -11.44 -20.95 9.07
CA ASP A 91 -10.23 -21.72 9.30
C ASP A 91 -9.28 -21.61 8.11
N PHE A 92 -8.12 -20.96 8.33
CA PHE A 92 -7.16 -20.67 7.27
C PHE A 92 -5.85 -21.44 7.46
N PRO A 93 -5.36 -22.15 6.44
CA PRO A 93 -3.99 -22.66 6.43
C PRO A 93 -3.02 -21.48 6.42
N ALA A 94 -1.96 -21.57 7.23
CA ALA A 94 -1.06 -20.47 7.46
C ALA A 94 0.39 -20.90 7.72
N ARG A 95 1.30 -19.96 7.43
CA ARG A 95 2.70 -20.01 7.83
C ARG A 95 2.96 -19.06 8.99
N LEU A 96 3.51 -19.62 10.06
CA LEU A 96 3.73 -18.99 11.34
C LEU A 96 5.25 -18.87 11.59
N ARG A 97 5.75 -17.66 11.85
CA ARG A 97 7.16 -17.39 12.14
C ARG A 97 7.30 -16.58 13.43
N GLN A 98 8.31 -16.86 14.24
CA GLN A 98 8.67 -15.97 15.37
C GLN A 98 8.96 -14.56 14.85
N ASN A 99 8.38 -13.54 15.47
CA ASN A 99 8.64 -12.14 15.15
C ASN A 99 9.59 -11.48 16.18
N GLY A 100 10.30 -10.45 15.74
CA GLY A 100 11.11 -9.57 16.59
C GLY A 100 12.58 -9.92 16.66
N ASP A 101 13.38 -8.96 17.11
CA ASP A 101 14.84 -9.06 17.18
C ASP A 101 15.35 -9.29 18.60
N PHE A 102 14.58 -8.88 19.61
CA PHE A 102 14.91 -9.08 21.02
C PHE A 102 13.95 -10.07 21.70
N LYS A 103 14.38 -10.62 22.83
CA LYS A 103 13.63 -11.61 23.62
C LYS A 103 12.38 -11.07 24.30
N ASP A 104 12.16 -9.75 24.30
CA ASP A 104 10.91 -9.13 24.74
C ASP A 104 9.68 -9.63 23.95
N HIS A 105 9.91 -10.14 22.74
CA HIS A 105 8.92 -10.84 21.91
C HIS A 105 8.61 -12.28 22.31
N VAL A 106 9.24 -12.81 23.37
CA VAL A 106 9.03 -14.16 23.88
C VAL A 106 8.81 -14.11 25.39
N GLU A 107 7.84 -14.86 25.89
CA GLU A 107 7.50 -14.90 27.31
C GLU A 107 7.19 -16.33 27.75
N LEU A 108 7.52 -16.64 29.00
CA LEU A 108 7.13 -17.89 29.64
C LEU A 108 6.15 -17.58 30.77
N ASP A 109 4.86 -17.67 30.49
CA ASP A 109 3.81 -17.46 31.48
C ASP A 109 3.36 -18.81 32.07
N ARG A 110 3.61 -19.03 33.37
CA ARG A 110 3.23 -20.26 34.11
C ARG A 110 3.62 -21.56 33.37
N GLY A 111 4.79 -21.57 32.74
CA GLY A 111 5.30 -22.72 31.98
C GLY A 111 4.76 -22.84 30.55
N ARG A 112 3.94 -21.90 30.09
CA ARG A 112 3.43 -21.80 28.71
C ARG A 112 4.24 -20.76 27.94
N LEU A 113 4.70 -21.14 26.76
CA LEU A 113 5.49 -20.31 25.88
C LEU A 113 4.58 -19.43 25.03
N LEU A 114 4.70 -18.11 25.20
CA LEU A 114 4.02 -17.08 24.44
C LEU A 114 5.03 -16.34 23.55
N GLN A 115 4.64 -16.02 22.33
CA GLN A 115 5.53 -15.47 21.32
C GLN A 115 4.80 -14.47 20.45
N SER A 116 5.47 -13.38 20.10
CA SER A 116 5.03 -12.55 18.99
C SER A 116 5.20 -13.32 17.67
N LEU A 117 4.18 -13.29 16.82
CA LEU A 117 4.12 -14.05 15.58
C LEU A 117 4.05 -13.14 14.37
N ASN A 118 4.73 -13.53 13.30
CA ASN A 118 4.50 -13.07 11.94
C ASN A 118 3.74 -14.18 11.21
N ILE A 119 2.55 -13.84 10.70
CA ILE A 119 1.59 -14.78 10.14
C ILE A 119 1.34 -14.41 8.67
N ARG A 120 1.42 -15.41 7.81
CA ARG A 120 0.96 -15.35 6.43
C ARG A 120 -0.10 -16.43 6.23
N LEU A 121 -1.29 -16.03 5.82
CA LEU A 121 -2.31 -16.96 5.36
C LEU A 121 -1.93 -17.45 3.96
N ASP A 122 -2.11 -18.73 3.70
CA ASP A 122 -1.91 -19.30 2.36
C ASP A 122 -3.21 -19.27 1.54
N GLU A 123 -4.36 -19.14 2.20
CA GLU A 123 -5.66 -18.82 1.62
C GLU A 123 -6.49 -17.96 2.62
N GLY A 124 -7.36 -17.10 2.09
CA GLY A 124 -8.24 -16.24 2.86
C GLY A 124 -7.54 -14.99 3.40
N ASN A 125 -8.27 -14.23 4.23
CA ASN A 125 -7.80 -12.96 4.77
C ASN A 125 -8.46 -12.65 6.12
N ILE A 126 -7.90 -11.69 6.84
CA ILE A 126 -8.55 -11.03 7.97
C ILE A 126 -8.57 -9.54 7.67
N ALA A 127 -9.76 -8.95 7.52
CA ALA A 127 -9.89 -7.55 7.14
C ALA A 127 -9.09 -7.23 5.88
N HIS A 128 -9.15 -8.04 4.85
CA HIS A 128 -8.33 -7.89 3.64
C HIS A 128 -6.82 -8.05 3.79
N ALA A 129 -6.31 -8.36 4.98
CA ALA A 129 -4.89 -8.64 5.17
C ALA A 129 -4.61 -10.15 5.10
N VAL A 130 -3.74 -10.55 4.18
CA VAL A 130 -3.19 -11.92 4.07
C VAL A 130 -1.96 -12.09 4.99
N ARG A 131 -1.32 -10.97 5.34
CA ARG A 131 -0.12 -10.93 6.20
C ARG A 131 -0.31 -9.98 7.35
N PHE A 132 -0.06 -10.46 8.56
CA PHE A 132 -0.20 -9.67 9.78
C PHE A 132 0.71 -10.21 10.87
N LYS A 133 0.84 -9.42 11.93
CA LYS A 133 1.61 -9.75 13.13
C LYS A 133 0.69 -9.85 14.32
N LEU A 134 0.98 -10.78 15.22
CA LEU A 134 0.42 -10.83 16.56
C LEU A 134 1.53 -10.49 17.54
N PHE A 135 1.50 -9.31 18.13
CA PHE A 135 2.50 -8.86 19.09
C PHE A 135 2.06 -9.10 20.52
N LEU A 136 3.01 -9.50 21.38
CA LEU A 136 2.83 -9.31 22.82
C LEU A 136 2.71 -7.81 23.08
N GLN A 137 1.67 -7.37 23.78
CA GLN A 137 1.31 -5.95 23.89
C GLN A 137 2.47 -5.06 24.38
N LYS A 138 3.27 -5.56 25.33
CA LYS A 138 4.44 -4.85 25.88
C LYS A 138 5.50 -4.46 24.84
N THR A 139 5.57 -5.19 23.72
CA THR A 139 6.59 -4.98 22.66
C THR A 139 6.30 -3.80 21.75
N ARG A 140 5.09 -3.23 21.83
CA ARG A 140 4.63 -2.17 20.92
C ARG A 140 3.79 -1.12 21.64
N ASN A 141 4.13 -0.82 22.89
CA ASN A 141 3.45 0.20 23.70
C ASN A 141 1.91 0.02 23.83
N SER A 142 1.45 -1.24 23.77
CA SER A 142 0.06 -1.67 24.03
C SER A 142 -0.99 -0.83 23.29
N GLU A 143 -1.96 -0.25 24.00
CA GLU A 143 -3.10 0.43 23.41
C GLU A 143 -2.76 1.80 22.81
N ASN A 144 -1.59 2.37 23.12
CA ASN A 144 -1.15 3.63 22.53
C ASN A 144 -0.83 3.47 21.04
N GLU A 145 -0.37 2.29 20.61
CA GLU A 145 -0.12 1.98 19.20
C GLU A 145 -1.42 1.94 18.39
N VAL A 146 -2.48 1.34 18.96
CA VAL A 146 -3.83 1.33 18.37
C VAL A 146 -4.30 2.77 18.17
N LEU A 147 -4.07 3.63 19.16
CA LEU A 147 -4.51 5.02 19.09
C LEU A 147 -3.70 5.84 18.07
N ALA A 148 -2.38 5.68 18.04
CA ALA A 148 -1.50 6.40 17.10
C ALA A 148 -1.79 6.01 15.64
N THR A 149 -1.91 4.71 15.36
CA THR A 149 -2.25 4.20 14.02
C THR A 149 -3.63 4.64 13.57
N LEU A 150 -4.63 4.58 14.47
CA LEU A 150 -5.98 5.06 14.19
C LEU A 150 -5.98 6.55 13.83
N LEU A 151 -5.33 7.39 14.63
CA LEU A 151 -5.29 8.83 14.37
C LEU A 151 -4.63 9.15 13.02
N LEU A 152 -3.45 8.59 12.76
CA LEU A 152 -2.70 8.84 11.51
C LEU A 152 -3.52 8.42 10.29
N SER A 153 -4.17 7.25 10.35
CA SER A 153 -5.08 6.80 9.31
C SER A 153 -6.26 7.75 9.11
N ARG A 154 -6.89 8.26 10.18
CA ARG A 154 -7.97 9.26 10.08
C ARG A 154 -7.54 10.60 9.48
N LEU A 155 -6.26 10.94 9.61
CA LEU A 155 -5.66 12.13 9.00
C LEU A 155 -5.13 11.87 7.57
N GLY A 156 -5.31 10.66 7.03
CA GLY A 156 -4.91 10.30 5.66
C GLY A 156 -3.45 9.86 5.49
N PHE A 157 -2.73 9.61 6.59
CA PHE A 157 -1.37 9.08 6.55
C PHE A 157 -1.36 7.56 6.53
N LEU A 158 -0.34 6.98 5.89
CA LEU A 158 -0.15 5.54 5.80
C LEU A 158 0.22 4.98 7.18
N ALA A 159 -0.70 4.25 7.81
CA ALA A 159 -0.49 3.58 9.09
C ALA A 159 -1.19 2.21 9.12
N PRO A 160 -0.53 1.15 9.61
CA PRO A 160 -1.09 -0.20 9.60
C PRO A 160 -2.28 -0.29 10.54
N ARG A 161 -3.34 -0.98 10.10
CA ARG A 161 -4.45 -1.30 11.00
C ARG A 161 -3.93 -2.09 12.18
N THR A 162 -4.26 -1.61 13.38
CA THR A 162 -3.82 -2.22 14.63
C THR A 162 -5.00 -2.34 15.58
N ARG A 163 -5.13 -3.48 16.26
CA ARG A 163 -6.18 -3.69 17.27
C ARG A 163 -5.69 -4.61 18.39
N VAL A 164 -6.35 -4.55 19.54
CA VAL A 164 -6.20 -5.59 20.57
C VAL A 164 -7.19 -6.71 20.26
N VAL A 165 -6.74 -7.96 20.35
CA VAL A 165 -7.57 -9.14 20.10
C VAL A 165 -7.23 -10.26 21.08
N ASP A 166 -8.25 -11.02 21.47
CA ASP A 166 -8.07 -12.24 22.23
C ASP A 166 -7.49 -13.33 21.34
N VAL A 167 -6.35 -13.88 21.75
CA VAL A 167 -5.64 -14.92 21.02
C VAL A 167 -5.51 -16.17 21.89
N VAL A 168 -5.72 -17.35 21.32
CA VAL A 168 -5.31 -18.61 21.93
C VAL A 168 -4.04 -19.08 21.23
N GLN A 169 -2.90 -18.95 21.91
CA GLN A 169 -1.61 -19.42 21.44
C GLN A 169 -1.19 -20.67 22.21
N ASN A 170 -1.00 -21.81 21.53
CA ASN A 170 -0.61 -23.07 22.16
C ASN A 170 -1.54 -23.47 23.33
N GLY A 171 -2.85 -23.30 23.16
CA GLY A 171 -3.86 -23.57 24.21
C GLY A 171 -3.84 -22.58 25.39
N THR A 172 -3.17 -21.43 25.23
CA THR A 172 -3.07 -20.39 26.26
C THR A 172 -3.76 -19.12 25.77
N PRO A 173 -4.84 -18.67 26.44
CA PRO A 173 -5.44 -17.38 26.18
C PRO A 173 -4.47 -16.25 26.51
N VAL A 174 -4.30 -15.31 25.60
CA VAL A 174 -3.45 -14.13 25.73
C VAL A 174 -4.05 -12.99 24.91
N ARG A 175 -4.01 -11.76 25.44
CA ARG A 175 -4.37 -10.56 24.68
C ARG A 175 -3.16 -10.07 23.90
N MET A 176 -3.30 -9.93 22.59
CA MET A 176 -2.22 -9.53 21.68
C MET A 176 -2.64 -8.34 20.83
N LEU A 177 -1.66 -7.62 20.28
CA LEU A 177 -1.92 -6.65 19.21
C LEU A 177 -1.89 -7.37 17.88
N TRP A 178 -3.00 -7.35 17.16
CA TRP A 178 -3.01 -7.65 15.73
C TRP A 178 -2.58 -6.40 14.98
N GLN A 179 -1.58 -6.51 14.12
CA GLN A 179 -1.12 -5.41 13.27
C GLN A 179 -0.90 -5.88 11.84
N GLU A 180 -1.49 -5.16 10.89
CA GLU A 180 -1.34 -5.37 9.46
C GLU A 180 0.14 -5.27 9.02
N THR A 181 0.57 -6.14 8.12
CA THR A 181 1.89 -6.02 7.50
C THR A 181 1.84 -5.07 6.32
N VAL A 182 2.80 -4.15 6.23
CA VAL A 182 3.00 -3.29 5.06
C VAL A 182 3.35 -4.18 3.85
N ALA A 183 2.34 -4.42 3.01
CA ALA A 183 2.36 -5.24 1.80
C ALA A 183 1.43 -4.58 0.76
N LYS A 184 1.15 -5.27 -0.35
CA LYS A 184 0.28 -4.70 -1.41
C LYS A 184 -1.14 -4.40 -0.88
N GLU A 185 -1.67 -5.28 -0.03
CA GLU A 185 -3.03 -5.18 0.53
C GLU A 185 -3.14 -3.96 1.46
N PHE A 186 -2.04 -3.59 2.12
CA PHE A 186 -1.94 -2.38 2.92
C PHE A 186 -2.05 -1.12 2.05
N LEU A 187 -1.43 -1.10 0.87
CA LEU A 187 -1.54 0.03 -0.06
C LEU A 187 -2.97 0.16 -0.59
N GLU A 188 -3.57 -0.96 -1.01
CA GLU A 188 -4.95 -1.02 -1.50
C GLU A 188 -5.93 -0.51 -0.43
N HIS A 189 -5.83 -0.99 0.82
CA HIS A 189 -6.64 -0.50 1.94
C HIS A 189 -6.45 1.00 2.20
N ASN A 190 -5.23 1.52 2.00
CA ASN A 190 -4.93 2.94 2.15
C ASN A 190 -5.16 3.76 0.86
N ARG A 191 -5.88 3.20 -0.13
CA ARG A 191 -6.21 3.88 -1.38
C ARG A 191 -4.96 4.38 -2.12
N ARG A 192 -3.99 3.48 -2.27
CA ARG A 192 -2.75 3.71 -3.01
C ARG A 192 -2.58 2.61 -4.05
N ARG A 193 -2.24 3.02 -5.27
CA ARG A 193 -1.82 2.11 -6.34
C ARG A 193 -0.53 1.40 -5.92
N GLU A 194 -0.41 0.12 -6.23
CA GLU A 194 0.80 -0.64 -5.90
C GLU A 194 2.04 0.01 -6.54
N GLY A 195 3.12 0.13 -5.76
CA GLY A 195 4.33 0.85 -6.15
C GLY A 195 5.55 0.39 -5.37
N PRO A 196 6.74 0.96 -5.63
CA PRO A 196 7.95 0.63 -4.90
C PRO A 196 7.78 0.87 -3.39
N MET A 197 8.19 -0.09 -2.57
CA MET A 197 8.20 0.03 -1.11
C MET A 197 9.61 -0.21 -0.56
N PHE A 198 9.94 0.54 0.49
CA PHE A 198 11.25 0.53 1.11
C PHE A 198 11.16 0.48 2.62
N GLU A 199 12.21 -0.02 3.26
CA GLU A 199 12.42 0.12 4.70
C GLU A 199 13.90 0.36 5.03
N GLY A 200 14.18 0.79 6.26
CA GLY A 200 15.56 0.87 6.74
C GLY A 200 16.23 -0.51 6.79
N ASP A 201 17.45 -0.61 6.26
CA ASP A 201 18.26 -1.82 6.34
C ASP A 201 18.96 -1.90 7.69
N GLU A 202 18.58 -2.90 8.47
CA GLU A 202 19.10 -3.15 9.82
C GLU A 202 20.33 -4.06 9.84
N ALA A 203 20.82 -4.53 8.69
CA ALA A 203 21.95 -5.46 8.63
C ALA A 203 23.21 -4.92 9.35
N LEU A 204 23.46 -3.61 9.28
CA LEU A 204 24.55 -2.95 9.99
C LEU A 204 24.30 -2.76 11.50
N LEU A 205 23.03 -2.65 11.91
CA LEU A 205 22.66 -2.54 13.32
C LEU A 205 22.81 -3.89 14.04
N ALA A 206 22.56 -4.99 13.33
CA ALA A 206 22.68 -6.35 13.84
C ALA A 206 24.13 -6.77 14.10
N LEU A 207 25.12 -6.15 13.46
CA LEU A 207 26.52 -6.58 13.56
C LEU A 207 27.15 -6.40 14.95
N TRP A 208 26.64 -5.49 15.80
CA TRP A 208 27.32 -5.14 17.05
C TRP A 208 26.42 -4.76 18.24
N SER A 209 25.16 -5.19 18.22
CA SER A 209 24.18 -4.87 19.27
C SER A 209 24.55 -5.44 20.64
N ASP A 210 25.31 -6.54 20.68
CA ASP A 210 25.73 -7.23 21.91
C ASP A 210 26.65 -6.40 22.82
N ARG A 211 27.17 -5.25 22.35
CA ARG A 211 28.04 -4.34 23.12
C ARG A 211 27.44 -2.97 23.40
N GLY A 212 26.12 -2.83 23.23
CA GLY A 212 25.39 -1.62 23.62
C GLY A 212 25.57 -0.46 22.64
N GLY A 213 24.78 -0.46 21.57
CA GLY A 213 24.51 0.76 20.80
C GLY A 213 24.20 0.53 19.32
N TYR A 214 23.41 1.45 18.77
CA TYR A 214 23.15 1.66 17.34
C TYR A 214 24.38 2.28 16.64
N LEU A 215 25.56 1.69 16.84
CA LEU A 215 26.87 2.29 16.53
C LEU A 215 27.02 2.70 15.06
N TYR A 216 26.27 2.09 14.15
CA TYR A 216 26.33 2.32 12.70
C TYR A 216 24.99 2.74 12.10
N GLU A 217 24.06 3.28 12.90
CA GLU A 217 22.81 3.83 12.35
C GLU A 217 23.08 4.92 11.31
N ASP A 218 24.14 5.72 11.51
CA ASP A 218 24.60 6.75 10.59
C ASP A 218 25.14 6.21 9.26
N LEU A 219 25.45 4.91 9.19
CA LEU A 219 25.78 4.20 7.95
C LEU A 219 24.61 3.35 7.45
N GLY A 220 23.48 3.30 8.17
CA GLY A 220 22.28 2.61 7.72
C GLY A 220 21.72 3.27 6.46
N LEU A 221 21.18 2.44 5.57
CA LEU A 221 20.58 2.83 4.30
C LEU A 221 19.19 2.20 4.18
N ALA A 222 18.48 2.45 3.08
CA ALA A 222 17.23 1.79 2.76
C ALA A 222 17.46 0.49 1.96
N ARG A 223 16.44 -0.37 1.92
CA ARG A 223 16.33 -1.55 1.05
C ARG A 223 14.93 -1.66 0.46
N VAL A 224 14.80 -2.28 -0.71
CA VAL A 224 13.50 -2.64 -1.32
C VAL A 224 12.88 -3.81 -0.56
N VAL A 225 11.57 -3.76 -0.32
CA VAL A 225 10.84 -4.82 0.41
C VAL A 225 9.82 -5.60 -0.43
N ASN A 226 9.49 -5.11 -1.62
CA ASN A 226 8.61 -5.76 -2.60
C ASN A 226 9.33 -6.02 -3.93
N ASP A 227 10.45 -6.72 -3.85
CA ASP A 227 11.28 -7.19 -4.97
C ASP A 227 10.48 -7.72 -6.17
N LYS A 228 9.45 -8.53 -5.93
CA LYS A 228 8.60 -9.09 -7.01
C LYS A 228 7.89 -8.02 -7.84
N TRP A 229 7.42 -6.94 -7.22
CA TRP A 229 6.79 -5.84 -7.94
C TRP A 229 7.85 -5.02 -8.69
N ALA A 230 9.01 -4.81 -8.07
CA ALA A 230 10.13 -4.09 -8.66
C ALA A 230 10.70 -4.81 -9.89
N GLU A 231 10.68 -6.14 -9.93
CA GLU A 231 11.18 -6.95 -11.05
C GLU A 231 10.16 -7.15 -12.19
N ARG A 232 8.92 -6.67 -12.04
CA ARG A 232 7.80 -6.93 -12.98
C ARG A 232 8.09 -6.49 -14.42
N GLY A 233 8.99 -5.53 -14.63
CA GLY A 233 9.41 -5.09 -15.95
C GLY A 233 10.27 -3.83 -15.89
N ALA A 234 10.69 -3.33 -17.06
CA ALA A 234 11.65 -2.23 -17.13
C ALA A 234 11.15 -0.92 -16.49
N ALA A 235 9.85 -0.61 -16.62
CA ALA A 235 9.23 0.56 -15.98
C ALA A 235 9.25 0.43 -14.44
N SER A 236 8.92 -0.76 -13.89
CA SER A 236 9.03 -1.01 -12.44
C SER A 236 10.46 -0.83 -11.93
N VAL A 237 11.44 -1.35 -12.66
CA VAL A 237 12.86 -1.31 -12.26
C VAL A 237 13.36 0.13 -12.27
N ALA A 238 13.07 0.87 -13.34
CA ALA A 238 13.46 2.28 -13.47
C ALA A 238 12.85 3.13 -12.34
N MET A 239 11.55 2.97 -12.09
CA MET A 239 10.85 3.69 -11.01
C MET A 239 11.42 3.32 -9.64
N THR A 240 11.67 2.03 -9.39
CA THR A 240 12.25 1.57 -8.12
C THR A 240 13.65 2.15 -7.92
N ALA A 241 14.50 2.17 -8.96
CA ALA A 241 15.86 2.67 -8.87
C ALA A 241 15.93 4.20 -8.64
N ASP A 242 15.08 4.98 -9.32
CA ASP A 242 14.98 6.44 -9.11
C ASP A 242 14.50 6.75 -7.68
N ALA A 243 13.39 6.13 -7.28
CA ALA A 243 12.80 6.30 -5.95
C ALA A 243 13.81 5.89 -4.85
N PHE A 244 14.48 4.74 -5.03
CA PHE A 244 15.53 4.27 -4.13
C PHE A 244 16.66 5.28 -4.00
N THR A 245 17.15 5.85 -5.10
CA THR A 245 18.26 6.82 -5.09
C THR A 245 17.92 8.08 -4.30
N ARG A 246 16.73 8.64 -4.53
CA ARG A 246 16.26 9.83 -3.81
C ARG A 246 16.20 9.57 -2.30
N LEU A 247 15.74 8.37 -1.91
CA LEU A 247 15.68 7.96 -0.51
C LEU A 247 17.08 7.72 0.08
N GLN A 248 17.96 7.03 -0.65
CA GLN A 248 19.33 6.76 -0.23
C GLN A 248 20.11 8.06 0.00
N ALA A 249 19.91 9.07 -0.84
CA ALA A 249 20.51 10.38 -0.64
C ALA A 249 20.03 11.01 0.69
N ALA A 250 18.74 10.91 1.03
CA ALA A 250 18.22 11.38 2.31
C ALA A 250 18.80 10.62 3.52
N TYR A 251 18.97 9.30 3.42
CA TYR A 251 19.68 8.50 4.43
C TYR A 251 21.14 8.92 4.58
N ALA A 252 21.86 9.11 3.48
CA ALA A 252 23.25 9.53 3.49
C ALA A 252 23.43 10.94 4.07
N THR A 253 22.53 11.88 3.75
CA THR A 253 22.50 13.20 4.40
C THR A 253 22.26 13.09 5.90
N TYR A 254 21.28 12.28 6.34
CA TYR A 254 21.04 12.02 7.77
C TYR A 254 22.32 11.50 8.44
N GLY A 255 22.93 10.48 7.83
CA GLY A 255 24.18 9.89 8.30
C GLY A 255 25.28 10.93 8.45
N ASN A 256 25.49 11.76 7.43
CA ASN A 256 26.50 12.83 7.39
C ASN A 256 26.28 13.93 8.43
N ALA A 257 25.04 14.18 8.82
CA ALA A 257 24.70 15.10 9.90
C ALA A 257 24.84 14.47 11.30
N HIS A 258 25.17 13.18 11.42
CA HIS A 258 25.30 12.52 12.71
C HIS A 258 26.43 13.14 13.55
N ALA A 259 26.09 13.59 14.75
CA ALA A 259 27.02 14.19 15.69
C ALA A 259 27.59 13.11 16.65
N PRO A 260 28.83 13.25 17.13
CA PRO A 260 29.40 12.37 18.15
C PRO A 260 28.59 12.35 19.46
N ASP A 261 27.89 13.45 19.76
CA ASP A 261 26.97 13.58 20.90
C ASP A 261 25.54 13.19 20.47
N PRO A 262 24.95 12.12 21.05
CA PRO A 262 23.59 11.69 20.74
C PRO A 262 22.52 12.76 20.97
N SER A 263 22.75 13.73 21.88
CA SER A 263 21.83 14.84 22.12
C SER A 263 21.83 15.88 21.00
N GLN A 264 22.85 15.85 20.15
CA GLN A 264 23.02 16.74 19.00
C GLN A 264 22.63 16.08 17.68
N ALA A 265 22.53 14.74 17.61
CA ALA A 265 22.16 14.02 16.39
C ALA A 265 20.73 14.32 15.93
N LEU A 266 20.44 14.20 14.63
CA LEU A 266 19.08 14.30 14.10
C LEU A 266 18.15 13.22 14.68
N THR A 267 16.89 13.57 14.90
CA THR A 267 15.83 12.63 15.31
C THR A 267 15.19 11.94 14.09
N GLY A 268 15.19 12.60 12.93
CA GLY A 268 14.65 12.04 11.69
C GLY A 268 15.36 12.57 10.45
N MET A 269 14.90 12.12 9.28
CA MET A 269 15.60 12.33 8.01
C MET A 269 15.07 13.54 7.22
N PRO A 270 15.91 14.17 6.37
CA PRO A 270 15.45 15.15 5.39
C PRO A 270 14.47 14.51 4.39
N VAL A 271 13.67 15.35 3.73
CA VAL A 271 12.78 14.89 2.66
C VAL A 271 13.62 14.40 1.46
N PRO A 272 13.33 13.20 0.90
CA PRO A 272 13.88 12.77 -0.37
C PRO A 272 13.57 13.77 -1.48
N ALA A 273 14.49 13.94 -2.44
CA ALA A 273 14.32 14.93 -3.51
C ALA A 273 13.02 14.71 -4.29
N THR A 274 12.19 15.74 -4.40
CA THR A 274 10.91 15.73 -5.12
C THR A 274 10.56 17.13 -5.58
N ASP A 275 9.96 17.25 -6.76
CA ASP A 275 9.42 18.52 -7.29
C ASP A 275 7.94 18.71 -6.88
N SER A 276 7.36 17.73 -6.18
CA SER A 276 5.98 17.78 -5.71
C SER A 276 5.88 18.44 -4.35
N ALA A 277 5.30 19.64 -4.33
CA ALA A 277 4.97 20.36 -3.10
C ALA A 277 4.07 19.54 -2.18
N GLU A 278 3.17 18.73 -2.75
CA GLU A 278 2.25 17.87 -2.01
C GLU A 278 2.97 16.69 -1.35
N ALA A 279 3.89 16.01 -2.06
CA ALA A 279 4.71 14.96 -1.46
C ALA A 279 5.58 15.50 -0.32
N ALA A 280 6.21 16.67 -0.54
CA ALA A 280 6.97 17.35 0.50
C ALA A 280 6.08 17.76 1.69
N ARG A 281 4.85 18.20 1.43
CA ARG A 281 3.88 18.54 2.48
C ARG A 281 3.56 17.31 3.34
N ILE A 282 3.23 16.18 2.72
CA ILE A 282 2.94 14.91 3.41
C ILE A 282 4.11 14.52 4.33
N TRP A 283 5.36 14.57 3.82
CA TRP A 283 6.55 14.23 4.60
C TRP A 283 6.68 15.07 5.88
N TRP A 284 6.57 16.39 5.76
CA TRP A 284 6.76 17.30 6.89
C TRP A 284 5.57 17.30 7.86
N ASP A 285 4.36 17.11 7.36
CA ASP A 285 3.17 16.97 8.21
C ASP A 285 3.23 15.70 9.05
N TYR A 286 3.64 14.59 8.43
CA TYR A 286 3.87 13.34 9.14
C TYR A 286 4.89 13.54 10.26
N ALA A 287 6.04 14.17 9.98
CA ALA A 287 7.04 14.46 11.00
C ALA A 287 6.48 15.31 12.15
N ALA A 288 5.74 16.38 11.84
CA ALA A 288 5.14 17.25 12.85
C ALA A 288 4.16 16.50 13.77
N LEU A 289 3.29 15.65 13.20
CA LEU A 289 2.37 14.81 13.97
C LEU A 289 3.12 13.80 14.82
N MET A 290 4.18 13.18 14.30
CA MET A 290 5.02 12.27 15.06
C MET A 290 5.69 12.97 16.25
N PHE A 291 6.17 14.21 16.08
CA PHE A 291 6.69 15.00 17.20
C PHE A 291 5.60 15.38 18.21
N ALA A 292 4.43 15.79 17.74
CA ALA A 292 3.31 16.19 18.58
C ALA A 292 2.72 15.01 19.40
N MET A 293 2.74 13.79 18.85
CA MET A 293 2.35 12.55 19.54
C MET A 293 3.45 11.95 20.42
N ARG A 294 4.66 12.54 20.39
CA ARG A 294 5.87 11.97 21.01
C ARG A 294 6.24 10.57 20.49
N ALA A 295 6.01 10.36 19.21
CA ALA A 295 6.24 9.10 18.52
C ALA A 295 7.58 9.08 17.75
N SER A 296 8.60 9.80 18.24
CA SER A 296 9.85 9.99 17.48
C SER A 296 10.67 8.72 17.28
N HIS A 297 10.36 7.62 17.96
CA HIS A 297 11.02 6.33 17.72
C HIS A 297 10.83 5.88 16.26
N GLY A 298 9.64 6.13 15.70
CA GLY A 298 9.31 5.85 14.29
C GLY A 298 9.83 6.88 13.28
N LEU A 299 10.60 7.89 13.72
CA LEU A 299 11.32 8.82 12.83
C LEU A 299 12.78 8.38 12.58
N ARG A 300 13.29 7.44 13.38
CA ARG A 300 14.65 6.92 13.27
C ARG A 300 14.82 6.08 12.00
N PRO A 301 15.93 6.20 11.25
CA PRO A 301 16.08 5.59 9.92
C PRO A 301 15.79 4.08 9.85
N HIS A 302 16.13 3.32 10.89
CA HIS A 302 15.89 1.87 10.92
C HIS A 302 14.43 1.49 11.17
N ASN A 303 13.66 2.33 11.87
CA ASN A 303 12.23 2.13 12.12
C ASN A 303 11.34 2.75 11.04
N ARG A 304 11.88 3.08 9.87
CA ARG A 304 11.11 3.73 8.80
C ARG A 304 10.74 2.79 7.69
N LYS A 305 9.52 3.01 7.19
CA LYS A 305 8.97 2.39 5.99
C LYS A 305 8.48 3.48 5.05
N PHE A 306 8.54 3.21 3.76
CA PHE A 306 8.24 4.18 2.72
C PHE A 306 7.48 3.53 1.58
N TYR A 307 6.63 4.32 0.96
CA TYR A 307 5.99 4.03 -0.30
C TYR A 307 6.31 5.15 -1.29
N TRP A 308 6.63 4.80 -2.53
CA TRP A 308 6.76 5.77 -3.61
C TRP A 308 5.41 5.98 -4.29
N ASN A 309 4.89 7.20 -4.17
CA ASN A 309 3.67 7.60 -4.86
C ASN A 309 4.01 8.04 -6.29
N ALA A 310 3.68 7.21 -7.27
CA ALA A 310 3.99 7.45 -8.68
C ALA A 310 3.26 8.67 -9.26
N PHE A 311 2.02 8.94 -8.81
CA PHE A 311 1.28 10.14 -9.23
C PHE A 311 1.95 11.41 -8.71
N LEU A 312 2.44 11.41 -7.46
CA LEU A 312 3.12 12.57 -6.88
C LEU A 312 4.62 12.64 -7.21
N GLN A 313 5.23 11.57 -7.70
CA GLN A 313 6.70 11.44 -7.86
C GLN A 313 7.43 11.81 -6.56
N GLY A 314 7.00 11.20 -5.45
CA GLY A 314 7.52 11.50 -4.13
C GLY A 314 7.29 10.41 -3.10
N MET A 315 8.08 10.45 -2.02
CA MET A 315 8.05 9.47 -0.94
C MET A 315 7.00 9.80 0.11
N GLU A 316 6.12 8.83 0.40
CA GLU A 316 5.21 8.87 1.54
C GLU A 316 5.78 8.05 2.71
N PRO A 317 5.90 8.65 3.92
CA PRO A 317 6.21 7.91 5.14
C PRO A 317 5.10 6.92 5.49
N ILE A 318 5.49 5.74 5.99
CA ILE A 318 4.57 4.78 6.59
C ILE A 318 4.90 4.66 8.09
N TYR A 319 3.88 4.82 8.94
CA TYR A 319 4.02 4.65 10.37
C TYR A 319 4.42 3.23 10.75
N TYR A 320 5.46 3.13 11.59
CA TYR A 320 5.91 1.89 12.17
C TYR A 320 6.65 2.16 13.47
N ASP A 321 6.28 1.44 14.54
CA ASP A 321 7.02 1.42 15.81
C ASP A 321 7.30 2.80 16.42
N GLY A 322 6.26 3.63 16.52
CA GLY A 322 6.42 5.02 16.95
C GLY A 322 6.70 5.20 18.44
N GLU A 323 6.34 4.23 19.29
CA GLU A 323 6.30 4.36 20.74
C GLU A 323 5.55 5.63 21.21
N ALA A 324 4.40 5.91 20.60
CA ALA A 324 3.65 7.13 20.87
C ALA A 324 3.29 7.27 22.36
N ASP A 325 3.65 8.39 22.99
CA ASP A 325 3.24 8.71 24.37
C ASP A 325 2.35 9.95 24.37
N PRO A 326 1.05 9.78 24.07
CA PRO A 326 0.13 10.89 23.91
C PRO A 326 -0.19 11.61 25.22
N LYS A 327 0.23 11.08 26.38
CA LYS A 327 -0.15 11.62 27.70
C LYS A 327 0.69 12.83 28.13
N ARG A 328 1.86 13.05 27.52
CA ARG A 328 2.80 14.12 27.92
C ARG A 328 2.58 15.40 27.11
N ALA A 329 2.59 16.54 27.80
CA ALA A 329 2.18 17.85 27.28
C ALA A 329 3.31 18.76 26.75
N ASP A 330 4.58 18.32 26.81
CA ASP A 330 5.71 19.12 26.29
C ASP A 330 6.33 18.42 25.06
N PRO A 331 6.18 19.00 23.85
CA PRO A 331 6.78 18.47 22.63
C PRO A 331 8.21 18.98 22.40
N ARG A 332 8.78 19.81 23.28
CA ARG A 332 10.13 20.37 23.09
C ARG A 332 11.20 19.36 23.49
N TYR A 333 11.40 18.39 22.62
CA TYR A 333 12.58 17.51 22.59
C TYR A 333 13.29 17.55 21.23
N LEU A 334 12.91 18.49 20.35
CA LEU A 334 13.66 18.80 19.14
C LEU A 334 15.10 19.12 19.52
N ARG A 335 16.01 18.30 19.00
CA ARG A 335 17.44 18.45 19.21
C ARG A 335 17.95 19.66 18.41
N ALA A 336 19.19 20.07 18.65
CA ALA A 336 19.75 21.26 17.99
C ALA A 336 19.67 21.15 16.44
N LEU A 337 20.07 20.01 15.87
CA LEU A 337 20.00 19.79 14.42
C LEU A 337 18.57 19.63 13.90
N ASP A 338 17.63 19.15 14.73
CA ASP A 338 16.21 19.09 14.35
C ASP A 338 15.67 20.50 14.10
N LYS A 339 16.06 21.48 14.91
CA LYS A 339 15.60 22.87 14.73
C LYS A 339 16.07 23.46 13.40
N VAL A 340 17.26 23.08 12.94
CA VAL A 340 17.81 23.51 11.65
C VAL A 340 17.10 22.82 10.49
N LEU A 341 16.86 21.50 10.59
CA LEU A 341 16.22 20.72 9.52
C LEU A 341 14.73 21.03 9.38
N TYR A 342 13.99 21.01 10.50
CA TYR A 342 12.54 21.17 10.51
C TYR A 342 12.12 22.63 10.58
N GLY A 343 12.96 23.55 11.08
CA GLY A 343 12.64 24.96 11.28
C GLY A 343 11.97 25.66 10.10
N PRO A 344 12.54 25.59 8.89
CA PRO A 344 11.93 26.19 7.69
C PRO A 344 10.53 25.64 7.34
N HIS A 345 10.21 24.43 7.81
CA HIS A 345 8.99 23.72 7.46
C HIS A 345 7.97 23.68 8.61
N PHE A 346 8.41 23.80 9.87
CA PHE A 346 7.59 23.85 11.07
C PHE A 346 7.19 25.29 11.40
N ASN A 347 6.48 25.89 10.44
CA ASN A 347 5.99 27.27 10.52
C ASN A 347 4.54 27.34 11.06
N ALA A 348 4.11 28.56 11.40
CA ALA A 348 2.79 28.80 11.99
C ALA A 348 1.62 28.34 11.08
N GLU A 349 1.76 28.53 9.76
CA GLU A 349 0.74 28.13 8.79
C GLU A 349 0.53 26.61 8.77
N ARG A 350 1.62 25.83 8.71
CA ARG A 350 1.55 24.37 8.75
C ARG A 350 0.93 23.87 10.05
N MET A 351 1.37 24.41 11.19
CA MET A 351 0.85 23.98 12.49
C MET A 351 -0.63 24.33 12.65
N ALA A 352 -1.06 25.52 12.22
CA ALA A 352 -2.47 25.90 12.23
C ALA A 352 -3.32 24.98 11.33
N ARG A 353 -2.83 24.61 10.14
CA ARG A 353 -3.53 23.66 9.27
C ARG A 353 -3.64 22.27 9.91
N LEU A 354 -2.56 21.76 10.52
CA LEU A 354 -2.60 20.47 11.22
C LEU A 354 -3.53 20.51 12.43
N GLN A 355 -3.54 21.60 13.19
CA GLN A 355 -4.49 21.78 14.28
C GLN A 355 -5.93 21.79 13.78
N ALA A 356 -6.21 22.49 12.67
CA ALA A 356 -7.54 22.49 12.06
C ALA A 356 -7.95 21.09 11.59
N ALA A 357 -7.02 20.33 10.99
CA ALA A 357 -7.27 18.95 10.59
C ALA A 357 -7.57 18.03 11.79
N VAL A 358 -6.81 18.15 12.88
CA VAL A 358 -7.06 17.41 14.13
C VAL A 358 -8.39 17.82 14.77
N ALA A 359 -8.71 19.11 14.79
CA ALA A 359 -9.95 19.64 15.36
C ALA A 359 -11.20 19.28 14.53
N ALA A 360 -11.03 19.00 13.23
CA ALA A 360 -12.10 18.54 12.36
C ALA A 360 -12.48 17.06 12.56
N LEU A 361 -11.68 16.29 13.31
CA LEU A 361 -12.00 14.91 13.65
C LEU A 361 -13.15 14.87 14.68
N ASP A 362 -14.16 14.04 14.41
CA ASP A 362 -15.20 13.77 15.39
C ASP A 362 -14.60 12.95 16.56
N SER A 363 -14.49 13.60 17.72
CA SER A 363 -13.94 13.00 18.94
C SER A 363 -14.78 11.81 19.44
N ALA A 364 -16.10 11.86 19.29
CA ALA A 364 -16.99 10.79 19.71
C ALA A 364 -16.84 9.58 18.77
N GLU A 365 -16.78 9.82 17.46
CA GLU A 365 -16.54 8.77 16.48
C GLU A 365 -15.16 8.12 16.65
N LEU A 366 -14.11 8.91 16.86
CA LEU A 366 -12.76 8.42 17.12
C LEU A 366 -12.72 7.58 18.39
N THR A 367 -13.37 8.04 19.46
CA THR A 367 -13.47 7.32 20.74
C THR A 367 -14.23 6.00 20.58
N ALA A 368 -15.36 6.02 19.88
CA ALA A 368 -16.15 4.82 19.59
C ALA A 368 -15.32 3.81 18.79
N ARG A 369 -14.60 4.27 17.77
CA ARG A 369 -13.73 3.42 16.95
C ARG A 369 -12.56 2.85 17.75
N TYR A 370 -11.90 3.65 18.57
CA TYR A 370 -10.82 3.20 19.44
C TYR A 370 -11.29 2.11 20.40
N ARG A 371 -12.46 2.29 21.04
CA ARG A 371 -13.06 1.26 21.91
C ARG A 371 -13.37 -0.03 21.16
N ALA A 372 -13.89 0.06 19.94
CA ALA A 372 -14.16 -1.12 19.11
C ALA A 372 -12.88 -1.91 18.77
N LEU A 373 -11.74 -1.24 18.58
CA LEU A 373 -10.45 -1.88 18.28
C LEU A 373 -9.76 -2.45 19.52
N CYS A 374 -10.03 -1.90 20.70
CA CYS A 374 -9.38 -2.31 21.94
C CYS A 374 -10.18 -3.29 22.82
N ASP A 375 -11.48 -3.36 22.58
CA ASP A 375 -12.45 -3.97 23.49
C ASP A 375 -12.39 -3.35 24.92
N SER A 376 -12.79 -4.10 25.95
CA SER A 376 -12.91 -3.63 27.35
C SER A 376 -11.60 -3.18 28.03
N GLY A 377 -10.45 -3.28 27.36
CA GLY A 377 -9.14 -2.97 27.94
C GLY A 377 -8.68 -1.52 27.81
N CYS A 378 -9.32 -0.71 26.95
CA CYS A 378 -8.85 0.64 26.67
C CYS A 378 -9.38 1.69 27.64
N ALA A 379 -8.52 2.67 27.95
CA ALA A 379 -8.93 3.81 28.77
C ALA A 379 -9.99 4.64 28.00
N PRO A 380 -11.17 4.91 28.61
CA PRO A 380 -12.33 5.44 27.90
C PRO A 380 -12.10 6.83 27.30
N ASP A 381 -11.20 7.63 27.90
CA ASP A 381 -10.94 9.02 27.52
C ASP A 381 -9.61 9.20 26.76
N ALA A 382 -8.91 8.11 26.42
CA ALA A 382 -7.58 8.20 25.82
C ALA A 382 -7.56 8.93 24.46
N ALA A 383 -8.59 8.69 23.62
CA ALA A 383 -8.71 9.34 22.32
C ALA A 383 -8.95 10.85 22.45
N ALA A 384 -9.91 11.25 23.30
CA ALA A 384 -10.15 12.66 23.61
C ALA A 384 -8.89 13.35 24.17
N HIS A 385 -8.21 12.68 25.11
CA HIS A 385 -6.98 13.19 25.69
C HIS A 385 -5.87 13.39 24.64
N LEU A 386 -5.70 12.45 23.71
CA LEU A 386 -4.73 12.59 22.63
C LEU A 386 -5.04 13.81 21.75
N LEU A 387 -6.31 14.03 21.38
CA LEU A 387 -6.71 15.18 20.57
C LEU A 387 -6.40 16.50 21.29
N ASP A 388 -6.72 16.60 22.59
CA ASP A 388 -6.38 17.77 23.41
C ASP A 388 -4.88 18.02 23.46
N ARG A 389 -4.09 16.95 23.57
CA ARG A 389 -2.63 17.01 23.63
C ARG A 389 -2.02 17.44 22.32
N LEU A 390 -2.52 16.95 21.20
CA LEU A 390 -2.10 17.40 19.87
C LEU A 390 -2.42 18.87 19.63
N ALA A 391 -3.62 19.29 20.01
CA ALA A 391 -4.04 20.68 19.91
C ALA A 391 -3.09 21.61 20.71
N ALA A 392 -2.60 21.16 21.88
CA ALA A 392 -1.62 21.90 22.67
C ALA A 392 -0.18 21.80 22.13
N ASN A 393 0.22 20.65 21.59
CA ASN A 393 1.60 20.36 21.21
C ASN A 393 1.99 20.97 19.85
N LEU A 394 1.07 21.01 18.87
CA LEU A 394 1.37 21.52 17.53
C LEU A 394 1.86 23.00 17.52
N PRO A 395 1.24 23.95 18.25
CA PRO A 395 1.75 25.32 18.34
C PRO A 395 3.16 25.43 18.92
N ALA A 396 3.50 24.54 19.85
CA ALA A 396 4.82 24.53 20.49
C ALA A 396 5.93 24.01 19.58
N LEU A 397 5.59 23.47 18.40
CA LEU A 397 6.54 23.10 17.35
C LEU A 397 6.88 24.26 16.39
N VAL A 398 6.21 25.41 16.49
CA VAL A 398 6.55 26.56 15.66
C VAL A 398 7.95 27.05 16.02
N LEU A 399 8.88 26.93 15.08
CA LEU A 399 10.27 27.33 15.25
C LEU A 399 10.54 28.67 14.54
N PRO A 400 11.39 29.55 15.10
CA PRO A 400 11.95 30.65 14.33
C PRO A 400 12.78 30.07 13.18
N SER A 401 12.71 30.72 12.00
CA SER A 401 13.58 30.37 10.87
C SER A 401 15.02 30.78 11.19
N GLU A 402 15.76 29.92 11.89
CA GLU A 402 17.18 30.13 12.15
C GLU A 402 18.02 29.51 11.03
N GLY A 403 18.53 30.38 10.14
CA GLY A 403 19.53 30.04 9.12
C GLY A 403 18.97 29.38 7.85
N THR A 404 19.83 29.28 6.85
CA THR A 404 19.61 28.36 5.72
C THR A 404 19.87 26.95 6.25
N GLY A 405 18.89 26.05 6.14
CA GLY A 405 19.12 24.62 6.40
C GLY A 405 20.35 24.13 5.64
N PRO A 406 21.01 23.03 6.08
CA PRO A 406 22.25 22.58 5.46
C PRO A 406 22.04 22.46 3.95
N ALA A 407 22.86 23.17 3.17
CA ALA A 407 22.88 22.97 1.73
C ALA A 407 23.12 21.48 1.49
N LEU A 408 22.14 20.82 0.87
CA LEU A 408 22.22 19.40 0.53
C LEU A 408 23.22 19.25 -0.63
N ALA A 409 24.50 19.46 -0.34
CA ALA A 409 25.58 19.02 -1.23
C ALA A 409 25.44 17.50 -1.45
N ASP A 410 25.97 17.01 -2.56
CA ASP A 410 26.03 15.58 -2.84
C ASP A 410 26.55 14.82 -1.60
N PRO A 411 25.72 13.97 -0.96
CA PRO A 411 26.09 13.35 0.31
C PRO A 411 27.09 12.21 0.11
N TRP A 412 27.29 11.72 -1.12
CA TRP A 412 28.02 10.49 -1.41
C TRP A 412 29.52 10.57 -1.14
N PRO A 413 30.26 11.64 -1.51
CA PRO A 413 31.69 11.72 -1.22
C PRO A 413 32.00 11.62 0.28
N VAL A 414 31.25 12.35 1.11
CA VAL A 414 31.42 12.35 2.57
C VAL A 414 30.99 11.01 3.16
N PHE A 415 29.84 10.48 2.73
CA PHE A 415 29.33 9.21 3.22
C PHE A 415 30.31 8.07 2.91
N ARG A 416 30.81 7.99 1.68
CA ARG A 416 31.76 6.95 1.23
C ARG A 416 33.08 7.02 1.99
N ALA A 417 33.61 8.22 2.20
CA ALA A 417 34.83 8.40 2.98
C ALA A 417 34.66 7.85 4.41
N ARG A 418 33.52 8.13 5.05
CA ARG A 418 33.19 7.61 6.39
C ARG A 418 32.96 6.10 6.41
N LEU A 419 32.27 5.58 5.40
CA LEU A 419 32.05 4.14 5.24
C LEU A 419 33.40 3.40 5.25
N PHE A 420 34.32 3.76 4.37
CA PHE A 420 35.63 3.08 4.30
C PHE A 420 36.56 3.40 5.47
N GLN A 421 36.38 4.55 6.14
CA GLN A 421 37.12 4.86 7.37
C GLN A 421 36.69 3.94 8.52
N ARG A 422 35.39 3.71 8.67
CA ARG A 422 34.83 2.93 9.79
C ARG A 422 34.79 1.43 9.49
N LEU A 423 34.63 1.07 8.22
CA LEU A 423 34.54 -0.30 7.72
C LEU A 423 35.48 -0.48 6.50
N PRO A 424 36.80 -0.66 6.71
CA PRO A 424 37.78 -0.74 5.62
C PRO A 424 37.56 -1.91 4.65
N GLU A 425 36.96 -3.01 5.13
CA GLU A 425 36.60 -4.20 4.35
C GLU A 425 35.26 -4.05 3.59
N ALA A 426 34.56 -2.93 3.77
CA ALA A 426 33.32 -2.67 3.06
C ALA A 426 33.58 -2.40 1.57
N ARG A 427 32.55 -2.67 0.77
CA ARG A 427 32.42 -2.31 -0.63
C ARG A 427 31.15 -1.49 -0.80
N SER A 428 31.23 -0.49 -1.67
CA SER A 428 30.07 0.23 -2.16
C SER A 428 29.72 -0.23 -3.57
N ARG A 429 28.45 -0.39 -3.86
CA ARG A 429 27.91 -0.62 -5.20
C ARG A 429 27.21 0.65 -5.66
N ASP A 430 27.79 1.28 -6.68
CA ASP A 430 27.19 2.42 -7.37
C ASP A 430 26.49 1.90 -8.60
N ILE A 431 25.17 1.86 -8.59
CA ILE A 431 24.37 1.42 -9.73
C ILE A 431 24.16 2.64 -10.64
N ALA A 432 24.11 2.45 -11.94
CA ALA A 432 23.70 3.47 -12.91
C ALA A 432 22.20 3.33 -13.18
N ALA A 433 21.57 4.34 -13.78
CA ALA A 433 20.21 4.19 -14.29
C ALA A 433 20.09 2.92 -15.15
N ALA A 434 19.04 2.13 -14.89
CA ALA A 434 18.71 1.02 -15.77
C ALA A 434 18.30 1.56 -17.15
N ASP A 435 18.71 0.86 -18.19
CA ASP A 435 18.18 1.07 -19.53
C ASP A 435 16.66 0.90 -19.49
N PRO A 436 15.86 1.90 -19.90
CA PRO A 436 14.41 1.92 -19.70
C PRO A 436 13.66 0.88 -20.55
N VAL A 437 14.34 0.25 -21.52
CA VAL A 437 13.77 -0.78 -22.41
C VAL A 437 14.11 -2.19 -21.92
N SER A 438 15.40 -2.46 -21.68
CA SER A 438 15.90 -3.78 -21.28
C SER A 438 15.89 -4.00 -19.76
N GLY A 439 15.87 -2.93 -18.96
CA GLY A 439 16.03 -2.96 -17.51
C GLY A 439 17.46 -3.30 -17.03
N ILE A 440 18.42 -3.40 -17.96
CA ILE A 440 19.82 -3.70 -17.65
C ILE A 440 20.47 -2.45 -17.04
N ALA A 441 21.18 -2.63 -15.93
CA ALA A 441 21.96 -1.56 -15.30
C ALA A 441 23.46 -1.88 -15.37
N THR A 442 24.29 -0.84 -15.38
CA THR A 442 25.71 -0.99 -15.07
C THR A 442 25.93 -0.60 -13.62
N ALA A 443 26.92 -1.20 -12.96
CA ALA A 443 27.27 -0.85 -11.59
C ALA A 443 28.79 -0.82 -11.41
N GLN A 444 29.28 0.04 -10.54
CA GLN A 444 30.66 0.02 -10.04
C GLN A 444 30.67 -0.56 -8.63
N LEU A 445 31.34 -1.69 -8.45
CA LEU A 445 31.57 -2.27 -7.14
C LEU A 445 32.93 -1.84 -6.61
N CYS A 446 32.94 -0.80 -5.80
CA CYS A 446 34.13 -0.15 -5.28
C CYS A 446 34.51 -0.66 -3.89
N SER A 447 35.80 -0.92 -3.68
CA SER A 447 36.44 -0.92 -2.36
C SER A 447 37.04 0.46 -2.08
N ARG A 448 37.82 0.57 -0.98
CA ARG A 448 38.59 1.78 -0.68
C ARG A 448 39.55 2.18 -1.82
N ASP A 449 40.16 1.20 -2.48
CA ASP A 449 41.31 1.43 -3.37
C ASP A 449 41.02 1.08 -4.84
N ASN A 450 39.92 0.39 -5.14
CA ASN A 450 39.58 -0.04 -6.50
C ASN A 450 38.07 0.01 -6.78
N CYS A 451 37.70 0.03 -8.06
CA CYS A 451 36.32 -0.16 -8.51
C CYS A 451 36.30 -1.16 -9.68
N GLU A 452 35.32 -2.06 -9.66
CA GLU A 452 35.09 -3.04 -10.72
C GLU A 452 33.73 -2.79 -11.36
N THR A 453 33.68 -2.75 -12.70
CA THR A 453 32.41 -2.62 -13.42
C THR A 453 31.67 -3.96 -13.45
N GLN A 454 30.36 -3.91 -13.23
CA GLN A 454 29.44 -5.03 -13.32
C GLN A 454 28.28 -4.65 -14.23
N VAL A 455 27.79 -5.63 -14.98
CA VAL A 455 26.50 -5.53 -15.68
C VAL A 455 25.50 -6.32 -14.86
N LEU A 456 24.40 -5.67 -14.49
CA LEU A 456 23.32 -6.25 -13.74
C LEU A 456 22.13 -6.43 -14.69
N ASP A 457 21.72 -7.69 -14.88
CA ASP A 457 20.40 -7.95 -15.43
C ASP A 457 19.31 -7.50 -14.44
N ARG A 458 18.05 -7.61 -14.85
CA ARG A 458 16.91 -7.15 -14.06
C ARG A 458 16.85 -7.75 -12.64
N ALA A 459 16.98 -9.07 -12.56
CA ALA A 459 16.91 -9.80 -11.30
C ALA A 459 18.09 -9.45 -10.40
N ALA A 460 19.30 -9.39 -10.94
CA ALA A 460 20.51 -8.99 -10.22
C ALA A 460 20.45 -7.53 -9.75
N HIS A 461 19.84 -6.65 -10.53
CA HIS A 461 19.62 -5.25 -10.17
C HIS A 461 18.65 -5.16 -8.98
N VAL A 462 17.46 -5.75 -9.07
CA VAL A 462 16.49 -5.71 -7.97
C VAL A 462 17.03 -6.41 -6.70
N ALA A 463 17.75 -7.52 -6.85
CA ALA A 463 18.41 -8.19 -5.74
C ALA A 463 19.45 -7.29 -5.06
N ALA A 464 20.18 -6.47 -5.81
CA ALA A 464 21.12 -5.49 -5.27
C ALA A 464 20.45 -4.35 -4.49
N LEU A 465 19.21 -3.99 -4.83
CA LEU A 465 18.42 -2.99 -4.11
C LEU A 465 17.73 -3.58 -2.86
N SER A 466 17.48 -4.89 -2.87
CA SER A 466 16.68 -5.57 -1.83
C SER A 466 17.52 -6.09 -0.65
N GLY A 467 18.84 -6.19 -0.79
CA GLY A 467 19.70 -6.71 0.28
C GLY A 467 21.08 -6.07 0.39
N ALA A 468 21.54 -5.88 1.62
CA ALA A 468 22.95 -5.77 1.95
C ALA A 468 23.56 -7.17 2.12
N VAL A 469 24.52 -7.56 1.28
CA VAL A 469 25.21 -8.85 1.47
C VAL A 469 26.29 -8.69 2.53
N LEU A 470 26.27 -9.57 3.54
CA LEU A 470 27.35 -9.78 4.51
C LEU A 470 27.57 -11.26 4.77
N ASP A 471 28.51 -11.83 4.02
CA ASP A 471 29.04 -13.19 4.19
C ASP A 471 30.43 -13.07 4.86
N GLY A 472 30.51 -13.30 6.18
CA GLY A 472 31.78 -13.42 6.90
C GLY A 472 32.69 -12.18 7.01
N MET A 473 32.17 -10.96 6.77
CA MET A 473 32.87 -9.65 6.68
C MET A 473 33.48 -9.28 5.31
N LYS A 474 32.67 -9.29 4.26
CA LYS A 474 32.74 -8.30 3.15
C LYS A 474 31.34 -7.68 3.00
N LEU A 475 31.17 -6.43 3.42
CA LEU A 475 29.88 -5.71 3.32
C LEU A 475 29.75 -5.11 1.94
N THR A 476 28.66 -5.37 1.20
CA THR A 476 28.35 -4.60 -0.02
C THR A 476 27.12 -3.73 0.23
N MET A 477 27.29 -2.41 0.17
CA MET A 477 26.22 -1.40 0.31
C MET A 477 25.90 -0.74 -1.01
N THR A 478 24.63 -0.54 -1.35
CA THR A 478 24.24 0.15 -2.58
C THR A 478 24.14 1.66 -2.33
N LEU A 479 25.09 2.44 -2.87
CA LEU A 479 25.24 3.86 -2.54
C LEU A 479 24.61 4.81 -3.57
N THR A 480 24.31 4.41 -4.80
CA THR A 480 23.73 5.34 -5.79
C THR A 480 22.95 4.58 -6.86
N ALA A 481 21.87 5.14 -7.41
CA ALA A 481 21.61 5.02 -8.85
C ALA A 481 22.01 6.36 -9.49
N GLN A 482 22.94 6.38 -10.44
CA GLN A 482 23.18 7.61 -11.22
C GLN A 482 21.87 7.96 -11.94
N THR A 483 21.37 9.18 -11.72
CA THR A 483 20.20 9.68 -12.43
C THR A 483 20.52 9.71 -13.92
N ALA A 484 19.66 9.12 -14.75
CA ALA A 484 19.55 9.64 -16.10
C ALA A 484 19.12 11.11 -15.94
N ASP A 485 19.96 12.05 -16.38
CA ASP A 485 19.56 13.44 -16.47
C ASP A 485 18.25 13.52 -17.24
N GLY A 486 17.17 13.93 -16.57
CA GLY A 486 15.89 14.23 -17.19
C GLY A 486 14.75 13.31 -16.79
N THR A 487 13.86 13.81 -15.94
CA THR A 487 12.46 13.40 -16.01
C THR A 487 11.95 13.73 -17.41
N ALA A 488 11.76 12.72 -18.26
CA ALA A 488 11.24 12.86 -19.62
C ALA A 488 9.71 13.16 -19.65
N TYR A 489 9.25 14.11 -18.82
CA TYR A 489 7.90 14.66 -18.87
C TYR A 489 7.96 16.19 -18.69
N THR A 490 6.92 16.87 -19.18
CA THR A 490 6.74 18.31 -19.02
C THR A 490 5.67 18.59 -17.96
N THR A 491 5.88 19.62 -17.15
CA THR A 491 4.89 20.13 -16.20
C THR A 491 4.43 21.51 -16.64
N THR A 492 3.15 21.64 -16.96
CA THR A 492 2.52 22.86 -17.46
C THR A 492 1.48 23.35 -16.45
N PRO A 493 1.69 24.51 -15.79
CA PRO A 493 0.69 25.12 -14.94
C PRO A 493 -0.50 25.62 -15.77
N LEU A 494 -1.70 25.17 -15.44
CA LEU A 494 -2.94 25.65 -16.05
C LEU A 494 -3.56 26.70 -15.15
N THR A 495 -2.96 27.89 -15.14
CA THR A 495 -3.28 28.98 -14.20
C THR A 495 -4.74 29.41 -14.23
N GLY A 496 -5.42 29.32 -15.38
CA GLY A 496 -6.85 29.61 -15.52
C GLY A 496 -7.78 28.69 -14.70
N TRP A 497 -7.29 27.50 -14.32
CA TRP A 497 -8.03 26.53 -13.52
C TRP A 497 -7.38 26.24 -12.16
N GLY A 498 -6.22 26.84 -11.86
CA GLY A 498 -5.44 26.50 -10.67
C GLY A 498 -4.95 25.04 -10.66
N LEU A 499 -4.72 24.46 -11.84
CA LEU A 499 -4.32 23.06 -12.00
C LEU A 499 -2.86 22.93 -12.46
N THR A 500 -2.33 21.73 -12.30
CA THR A 500 -1.06 21.30 -12.87
C THR A 500 -1.32 20.16 -13.86
N LEU A 501 -0.84 20.32 -15.08
CA LEU A 501 -0.83 19.27 -16.09
C LEU A 501 0.58 18.73 -16.22
N ARG A 502 0.77 17.43 -15.94
CA ARG A 502 2.00 16.72 -16.25
C ARG A 502 1.76 15.84 -17.45
N HIS A 503 2.65 15.84 -18.43
CA HIS A 503 2.40 15.13 -19.68
C HIS A 503 3.70 14.72 -20.37
N SER A 504 3.59 13.79 -21.33
CA SER A 504 4.69 13.48 -22.25
C SER A 504 5.09 14.74 -23.04
N PRO A 505 6.37 14.93 -23.40
CA PRO A 505 6.83 16.13 -24.12
C PRO A 505 6.16 16.34 -25.49
N GLY A 506 5.64 15.28 -26.11
CA GLY A 506 4.97 15.32 -27.42
C GLY A 506 3.51 15.77 -27.39
N LEU A 507 2.85 15.75 -26.22
CA LEU A 507 1.42 16.05 -26.13
C LEU A 507 1.11 17.51 -26.53
N ALA A 508 0.22 17.69 -27.50
CA ALA A 508 -0.26 19.01 -27.89
C ALA A 508 -1.40 19.46 -26.96
N ILE A 509 -1.31 20.71 -26.48
CA ILE A 509 -2.29 21.33 -25.59
C ILE A 509 -2.89 22.52 -26.31
N GLU A 510 -4.19 22.50 -26.58
CA GLU A 510 -4.90 23.64 -27.14
C GLU A 510 -5.54 24.45 -26.00
N PRO A 511 -5.09 25.70 -25.74
CA PRO A 511 -5.69 26.53 -24.70
C PRO A 511 -7.07 27.04 -25.13
N ASP A 512 -8.04 27.03 -24.22
CA ASP A 512 -9.29 27.78 -24.38
C ASP A 512 -9.16 29.17 -23.73
N PRO A 513 -9.23 30.27 -24.51
CA PRO A 513 -9.20 31.63 -23.98
C PRO A 513 -10.30 31.94 -22.96
N GLN A 514 -11.40 31.17 -22.94
CA GLN A 514 -12.53 31.35 -22.03
C GLN A 514 -12.46 30.46 -20.77
N GLY A 515 -11.48 29.56 -20.69
CA GLY A 515 -11.30 28.66 -19.54
C GLY A 515 -12.45 27.67 -19.33
N ARG A 516 -13.17 27.28 -20.39
CA ARG A 516 -14.28 26.31 -20.31
C ARG A 516 -13.92 24.95 -20.91
N ARG A 517 -12.88 24.90 -21.74
CA ARG A 517 -12.48 23.70 -22.48
C ARG A 517 -10.97 23.46 -22.39
N LEU A 518 -10.56 22.21 -22.21
CA LEU A 518 -9.18 21.76 -22.32
C LEU A 518 -9.12 20.68 -23.38
N VAL A 519 -8.36 20.91 -24.45
CA VAL A 519 -8.16 19.90 -25.50
C VAL A 519 -6.71 19.43 -25.48
N LEU A 520 -6.54 18.12 -25.39
CA LEU A 520 -5.26 17.42 -25.35
C LEU A 520 -5.21 16.48 -26.55
N THR A 521 -4.16 16.58 -27.36
CA THR A 521 -4.03 15.79 -28.60
C THR A 521 -2.70 15.04 -28.58
N GLN A 522 -2.76 13.72 -28.73
CA GLN A 522 -1.57 12.87 -28.86
C GLN A 522 -0.82 13.20 -30.15
N SER A 523 0.51 13.29 -30.06
CA SER A 523 1.42 13.29 -31.21
C SER A 523 2.02 11.89 -31.45
N ALA A 524 2.01 11.03 -30.42
CA ALA A 524 2.34 9.61 -30.49
C ALA A 524 1.29 8.79 -29.71
N PRO A 525 1.01 7.53 -30.08
CA PRO A 525 -0.02 6.70 -29.42
C PRO A 525 0.17 6.48 -27.91
N ASP A 526 1.40 6.64 -27.42
CA ASP A 526 1.80 6.49 -26.02
C ASP A 526 1.92 7.83 -25.25
N ASP A 527 1.55 8.95 -25.88
CA ASP A 527 1.48 10.24 -25.19
C ASP A 527 0.41 10.22 -24.08
N TRP A 528 0.69 10.86 -22.95
CA TRP A 528 -0.17 10.79 -21.78
C TRP A 528 -0.29 12.13 -21.08
N ALA A 529 -1.38 12.30 -20.32
CA ALA A 529 -1.70 13.49 -19.55
C ALA A 529 -2.15 13.12 -18.14
N LEU A 530 -1.61 13.81 -17.14
CA LEU A 530 -1.98 13.71 -15.73
C LEU A 530 -2.39 15.10 -15.23
N LEU A 531 -3.68 15.27 -14.94
CA LEU A 531 -4.22 16.45 -14.29
C LEU A 531 -4.24 16.28 -12.78
N MET A 532 -3.75 17.29 -12.07
CA MET A 532 -3.78 17.37 -10.61
C MET A 532 -4.16 18.79 -10.17
N GLY A 533 -4.86 18.87 -9.04
CA GLY A 533 -5.20 20.12 -8.36
C GLY A 533 -6.42 19.96 -7.46
N ASP A 534 -6.81 21.03 -6.76
CA ASP A 534 -7.81 20.94 -5.70
C ASP A 534 -9.23 20.68 -6.24
N ARG A 535 -9.67 21.47 -7.22
CA ARG A 535 -11.04 21.43 -7.75
C ARG A 535 -11.10 21.80 -9.23
N LEU A 536 -11.96 21.10 -9.96
CA LEU A 536 -12.35 21.41 -11.33
C LEU A 536 -13.87 21.54 -11.43
N GLU A 537 -14.36 22.67 -11.95
CA GLU A 537 -15.80 22.95 -12.02
C GLU A 537 -16.23 23.43 -13.41
N GLY A 538 -17.22 22.75 -13.99
CA GLY A 538 -17.89 23.19 -15.22
C GLY A 538 -17.00 23.22 -16.46
N VAL A 539 -15.93 22.42 -16.48
CA VAL A 539 -14.96 22.33 -17.58
C VAL A 539 -15.25 21.11 -18.46
N GLU A 540 -15.06 21.28 -19.76
CA GLU A 540 -15.02 20.20 -20.75
C GLU A 540 -13.56 19.81 -21.02
N ILE A 541 -13.22 18.54 -20.83
CA ILE A 541 -11.91 17.98 -21.15
C ILE A 541 -12.09 17.05 -22.35
N ALA A 542 -11.35 17.31 -23.43
CA ALA A 542 -11.35 16.50 -24.63
C ALA A 542 -9.95 15.94 -24.91
N PHE A 543 -9.81 14.62 -24.92
CA PHE A 543 -8.59 13.92 -25.28
C PHE A 543 -8.73 13.29 -26.66
N LYS A 544 -7.83 13.64 -27.58
CA LYS A 544 -7.77 13.11 -28.95
C LYS A 544 -6.56 12.20 -29.06
N GLY A 545 -6.81 10.90 -29.02
CA GLY A 545 -5.81 9.86 -29.12
C GLY A 545 -5.50 9.44 -30.55
N LEU A 546 -4.33 8.85 -30.72
CA LEU A 546 -3.91 8.15 -31.93
C LEU A 546 -4.03 6.65 -31.69
N PRO A 547 -4.45 5.86 -32.70
CA PRO A 547 -4.51 4.42 -32.56
C PRO A 547 -3.10 3.86 -32.33
N PRO A 548 -2.95 2.74 -31.59
CA PRO A 548 -1.68 2.06 -31.49
C PRO A 548 -1.18 1.67 -32.89
N PRO A 549 0.15 1.51 -33.08
CA PRO A 549 0.70 1.04 -34.34
C PRO A 549 0.04 -0.30 -34.73
N PRO A 550 -0.20 -0.57 -36.04
CA PRO A 550 -0.72 -1.86 -36.47
C PRO A 550 0.15 -2.97 -35.90
N ALA A 551 -0.47 -3.95 -35.23
CA ALA A 551 0.25 -5.02 -34.55
C ALA A 551 1.29 -5.65 -35.50
N ALA A 552 2.57 -5.33 -35.30
CA ALA A 552 3.62 -6.27 -35.65
C ALA A 552 3.36 -7.54 -34.82
N ALA A 553 3.83 -8.70 -35.28
CA ALA A 553 3.68 -9.97 -34.56
C ALA A 553 4.54 -10.02 -33.27
N GLU A 554 4.44 -8.99 -32.43
CA GLU A 554 5.14 -8.83 -31.18
C GLU A 554 4.27 -9.33 -30.03
N ALA A 555 4.95 -9.87 -29.01
CA ALA A 555 4.31 -10.35 -27.81
C ALA A 555 3.61 -9.19 -27.08
N PRO A 556 2.50 -9.45 -26.35
CA PRO A 556 1.88 -8.44 -25.51
C PRO A 556 2.90 -7.83 -24.53
N PRO A 557 2.76 -6.54 -24.19
CA PRO A 557 3.74 -5.88 -23.35
C PRO A 557 3.80 -6.52 -21.96
N GLU A 558 5.02 -6.67 -21.43
CA GLU A 558 5.28 -7.27 -20.11
C GLU A 558 4.64 -6.45 -18.96
N GLN A 559 4.47 -5.14 -19.18
CA GLN A 559 3.82 -4.20 -18.26
C GLN A 559 2.85 -3.28 -19.00
N ARG A 560 1.81 -2.82 -18.29
CA ARG A 560 0.73 -1.97 -18.85
C ARG A 560 0.76 -0.52 -18.39
N PHE A 561 1.71 -0.15 -17.53
CA PHE A 561 1.92 1.23 -17.09
C PHE A 561 3.23 1.78 -17.63
N ASN A 562 3.29 3.09 -17.84
CA ASN A 562 4.48 3.79 -18.28
C ASN A 562 5.56 3.91 -17.16
N PRO A 563 6.79 4.38 -17.44
CA PRO A 563 7.83 4.54 -16.41
C PRO A 563 7.47 5.43 -15.20
N TYR A 564 6.33 6.15 -15.26
CA TYR A 564 5.81 6.99 -14.18
C TYR A 564 4.61 6.39 -13.45
N GLY A 565 4.27 5.12 -13.72
CA GLY A 565 3.20 4.38 -13.03
C GLY A 565 1.78 4.71 -13.51
N LEU A 566 1.65 5.40 -14.64
CA LEU A 566 0.36 5.76 -15.23
C LEU A 566 -0.08 4.72 -16.26
N THR A 567 -1.37 4.40 -16.24
CA THR A 567 -2.05 3.46 -17.14
C THR A 567 -2.91 4.20 -18.16
N GLY A 568 -3.51 5.32 -17.75
CA GLY A 568 -4.39 6.13 -18.59
C GLY A 568 -3.68 7.10 -19.54
N CYS A 569 -4.25 7.25 -20.73
CA CYS A 569 -3.95 8.33 -21.68
C CYS A 569 -4.33 9.70 -21.10
N LEU A 570 -5.53 9.79 -20.52
CA LEU A 570 -5.96 10.92 -19.70
C LEU A 570 -6.15 10.44 -18.25
N THR A 571 -5.34 10.96 -17.33
CA THR A 571 -5.45 10.66 -15.89
C THR A 571 -5.88 11.90 -15.10
N LEU A 572 -6.90 11.77 -14.25
CA LEU A 572 -7.30 12.78 -13.26
C LEU A 572 -7.00 12.23 -11.85
N TYR A 573 -6.13 12.91 -11.10
CA TYR A 573 -5.65 12.42 -9.80
C TYR A 573 -5.90 13.41 -8.65
N GLY A 574 -6.55 12.93 -7.60
CA GLY A 574 -6.65 13.65 -6.33
C GLY A 574 -7.54 14.90 -6.35
N MET A 575 -8.54 14.96 -7.25
CA MET A 575 -9.29 16.19 -7.52
C MET A 575 -10.72 16.15 -6.98
N THR A 576 -11.29 17.32 -6.67
CA THR A 576 -12.74 17.49 -6.49
C THR A 576 -13.40 17.95 -7.80
N LEU A 577 -14.26 17.13 -8.39
CA LEU A 577 -14.94 17.38 -9.66
C LEU A 577 -16.36 17.93 -9.43
N SER A 578 -16.78 18.90 -10.23
CA SER A 578 -18.15 19.44 -10.20
C SER A 578 -18.64 19.76 -11.60
N ARG A 579 -19.64 19.03 -12.09
CA ARG A 579 -20.26 19.23 -13.41
C ARG A 579 -19.22 19.21 -14.55
N VAL A 580 -18.19 18.37 -14.42
CA VAL A 580 -17.14 18.22 -15.44
C VAL A 580 -17.68 17.33 -16.57
N ARG A 581 -17.26 17.61 -17.81
CA ARG A 581 -17.55 16.77 -18.98
C ARG A 581 -16.22 16.25 -19.52
N ILE A 582 -16.11 14.95 -19.72
CA ILE A 582 -14.87 14.30 -20.18
C ILE A 582 -15.21 13.52 -21.44
N SER A 583 -14.46 13.76 -22.51
CA SER A 583 -14.53 12.99 -23.76
C SER A 583 -13.15 12.49 -24.16
N ALA A 584 -13.01 11.21 -24.51
CA ALA A 584 -11.78 10.65 -25.07
C ALA A 584 -12.08 9.83 -26.33
N GLU A 585 -11.24 9.95 -27.36
CA GLU A 585 -11.36 9.21 -28.62
C GLU A 585 -10.00 8.58 -28.96
N GLY A 586 -9.95 7.28 -29.22
CA GLY A 586 -8.70 6.59 -29.55
C GLY A 586 -7.73 6.46 -28.36
N GLY A 587 -6.43 6.37 -28.69
CA GLY A 587 -5.33 6.29 -27.72
C GLY A 587 -4.71 4.89 -27.64
N GLY A 588 -3.38 4.83 -27.46
CA GLY A 588 -2.61 3.59 -27.35
C GLY A 588 -2.23 3.17 -25.92
N CYS A 589 -2.77 3.85 -24.90
CA CYS A 589 -2.53 3.52 -23.49
C CYS A 589 -3.38 2.32 -23.04
N GLU A 590 -3.17 1.84 -21.82
CA GLU A 590 -4.06 0.81 -21.26
C GLU A 590 -5.47 1.37 -21.07
N ASP A 591 -5.59 2.50 -20.37
CA ASP A 591 -6.89 3.12 -20.13
C ASP A 591 -7.05 4.34 -21.05
N GLY A 592 -8.22 4.50 -21.65
CA GLY A 592 -8.57 5.75 -22.32
C GLY A 592 -8.60 6.91 -21.31
N VAL A 593 -9.36 6.72 -20.23
CA VAL A 593 -9.47 7.66 -19.10
C VAL A 593 -9.27 6.91 -17.78
N ASN A 594 -8.35 7.39 -16.94
CA ASN A 594 -8.12 6.88 -15.59
C ASN A 594 -8.44 7.96 -14.55
N ILE A 595 -9.35 7.69 -13.61
CA ILE A 595 -9.72 8.65 -12.55
C ILE A 595 -9.37 8.04 -11.19
N VAL A 596 -8.41 8.65 -10.51
CA VAL A 596 -7.79 8.06 -9.31
C VAL A 596 -7.92 9.00 -8.11
N SER A 597 -8.33 8.46 -6.96
CA SER A 597 -8.40 9.19 -5.68
C SER A 597 -9.15 10.52 -5.78
N SER A 598 -10.13 10.62 -6.68
CA SER A 598 -10.90 11.83 -6.96
C SER A 598 -12.33 11.69 -6.45
N ARG A 599 -13.03 12.81 -6.27
CA ARG A 599 -14.40 12.81 -5.76
C ARG A 599 -15.29 13.86 -6.39
N GLY A 600 -16.61 13.66 -6.35
CA GLY A 600 -17.60 14.64 -6.78
C GLY A 600 -18.41 14.22 -8.00
N ASP A 601 -18.80 15.19 -8.83
CA ASP A 601 -19.83 15.00 -9.87
C ASP A 601 -19.27 15.19 -11.29
N ILE A 602 -19.50 14.20 -12.15
CA ILE A 602 -19.21 14.22 -13.58
C ILE A 602 -20.56 14.25 -14.34
N ALA A 603 -20.74 15.26 -15.18
CA ALA A 603 -21.97 15.46 -15.93
C ALA A 603 -22.05 14.58 -17.18
N LEU A 604 -20.91 14.26 -17.80
CA LEU A 604 -20.81 13.35 -18.94
C LEU A 604 -19.41 12.74 -18.97
N LEU A 605 -19.34 11.42 -19.16
CA LEU A 605 -18.13 10.70 -19.48
C LEU A 605 -18.34 9.93 -20.78
N GLU A 606 -17.60 10.30 -21.82
CA GLU A 606 -17.76 9.74 -23.18
C GLU A 606 -16.41 9.20 -23.68
N VAL A 607 -16.34 7.92 -24.02
CA VAL A 607 -15.10 7.30 -24.53
C VAL A 607 -15.39 6.46 -25.77
N HIS A 608 -14.62 6.68 -26.84
CA HIS A 608 -14.74 5.98 -28.11
C HIS A 608 -13.41 5.35 -28.54
N ASP A 609 -13.47 4.14 -29.08
CA ASP A 609 -12.36 3.48 -29.78
C ASP A 609 -11.06 3.33 -28.95
N ALA A 610 -11.18 3.04 -27.65
CA ALA A 610 -10.05 2.82 -26.76
C ALA A 610 -9.30 1.52 -27.09
N ALA A 611 -7.96 1.53 -27.09
CA ALA A 611 -7.16 0.37 -27.47
C ALA A 611 -7.28 -0.83 -26.49
N SER A 612 -7.53 -0.57 -25.21
CA SER A 612 -7.80 -1.60 -24.19
C SER A 612 -8.99 -1.19 -23.34
N ASP A 613 -8.78 -0.76 -22.09
CA ASP A 613 -9.88 -0.39 -21.20
C ASP A 613 -10.30 1.06 -21.53
N ALA A 614 -11.59 1.33 -21.59
CA ALA A 614 -12.05 2.68 -21.95
C ALA A 614 -11.99 3.63 -20.75
N VAL A 615 -12.53 3.20 -19.61
CA VAL A 615 -12.54 3.97 -18.37
C VAL A 615 -12.13 3.07 -17.22
N ASP A 616 -11.12 3.51 -16.47
CA ASP A 616 -10.73 2.93 -15.19
C ASP A 616 -10.92 3.97 -14.07
N MET A 617 -11.60 3.60 -12.99
CA MET A 617 -11.74 4.45 -11.79
C MET A 617 -11.25 3.72 -10.55
N ASP A 618 -10.21 4.26 -9.92
CA ASP A 618 -9.56 3.69 -8.75
C ASP A 618 -9.73 4.59 -7.52
N PHE A 619 -10.14 3.99 -6.41
CA PHE A 619 -10.14 4.64 -5.10
C PHE A 619 -10.93 5.96 -5.02
N ALA A 620 -11.93 6.12 -5.88
CA ALA A 620 -12.66 7.36 -6.05
C ALA A 620 -14.06 7.33 -5.40
N ASP A 621 -14.66 8.51 -5.23
CA ASP A 621 -16.01 8.71 -4.70
C ASP A 621 -16.80 9.61 -5.66
N LEU A 622 -17.41 9.00 -6.66
CA LEU A 622 -17.92 9.71 -7.83
C LEU A 622 -19.39 9.44 -8.10
N HIS A 623 -20.06 10.51 -8.51
CA HIS A 623 -21.36 10.46 -9.14
C HIS A 623 -21.24 10.87 -10.61
N VAL A 624 -21.70 10.02 -11.52
CA VAL A 624 -21.65 10.26 -12.97
C VAL A 624 -23.07 10.22 -13.53
N ALA A 625 -23.53 11.35 -14.07
CA ALA A 625 -24.88 11.48 -14.60
C ALA A 625 -25.08 10.68 -15.90
N GLU A 626 -24.06 10.61 -16.75
CA GLU A 626 -24.15 9.86 -18.00
C GLU A 626 -22.77 9.34 -18.41
N THR A 627 -22.68 8.03 -18.65
CA THR A 627 -21.50 7.35 -19.17
C THR A 627 -21.83 6.74 -20.52
N ARG A 628 -21.06 7.07 -21.56
CA ARG A 628 -21.21 6.55 -22.93
C ARG A 628 -19.90 5.98 -23.41
N ILE A 629 -19.86 4.69 -23.69
CA ILE A 629 -18.64 4.02 -24.11
C ILE A 629 -18.93 3.15 -25.32
N THR A 630 -18.15 3.32 -26.39
CA THR A 630 -18.25 2.48 -27.58
C THR A 630 -16.89 2.07 -28.11
N GLY A 631 -16.68 0.78 -28.38
CA GLY A 631 -15.47 0.31 -29.04
C GLY A 631 -14.25 0.25 -28.11
N ALA A 632 -14.39 -0.38 -26.94
CA ALA A 632 -13.24 -0.65 -26.06
C ALA A 632 -12.58 -1.98 -26.46
N GLY A 633 -11.26 -2.02 -26.57
CA GLY A 633 -10.51 -3.25 -26.85
C GLY A 633 -10.60 -4.32 -25.76
N ASN A 634 -10.93 -3.93 -24.53
CA ASN A 634 -11.12 -4.81 -23.38
C ASN A 634 -12.34 -4.37 -22.53
N ASP A 635 -12.18 -3.93 -21.28
CA ASP A 635 -13.31 -3.56 -20.41
C ASP A 635 -13.79 -2.12 -20.73
N CYS A 636 -15.10 -1.91 -20.85
CA CYS A 636 -15.64 -0.57 -21.09
C CYS A 636 -15.50 0.31 -19.84
N LEU A 637 -15.98 -0.19 -18.69
CA LEU A 637 -15.92 0.51 -17.41
C LEU A 637 -15.34 -0.44 -16.35
N ASP A 638 -14.11 -0.21 -15.90
CA ASP A 638 -13.49 -0.92 -14.78
C ASP A 638 -13.46 -0.02 -13.53
N LEU A 639 -13.87 -0.59 -12.39
CA LEU A 639 -14.09 0.13 -11.14
C LEU A 639 -13.43 -0.62 -9.99
N SER A 640 -12.57 0.07 -9.24
CA SER A 640 -11.81 -0.50 -8.14
C SER A 640 -11.81 0.39 -6.88
N GLY A 641 -11.83 -0.24 -5.69
CA GLY A 641 -11.55 0.40 -4.40
C GLY A 641 -12.39 1.63 -4.01
N GLY A 642 -13.59 1.84 -4.57
CA GLY A 642 -14.30 3.12 -4.46
C GLY A 642 -15.81 3.06 -4.26
N HIS A 643 -16.42 4.25 -4.23
CA HIS A 643 -17.87 4.47 -4.15
C HIS A 643 -18.34 5.15 -5.43
N TYR A 644 -19.21 4.47 -6.18
CA TYR A 644 -19.60 4.94 -7.50
C TYR A 644 -21.12 4.94 -7.66
N ARG A 645 -21.66 6.06 -8.11
CA ARG A 645 -23.07 6.18 -8.50
C ARG A 645 -23.16 6.61 -9.95
N PHE A 646 -23.88 5.84 -10.75
CA PHE A 646 -24.17 6.17 -12.14
C PHE A 646 -25.67 6.32 -12.32
N ASP A 647 -26.12 7.40 -12.94
CA ASP A 647 -27.54 7.52 -13.31
C ASP A 647 -27.83 6.68 -14.57
N LEU A 648 -26.97 6.80 -15.60
CA LEU A 648 -27.07 6.06 -16.87
C LEU A 648 -25.70 5.57 -17.36
N VAL A 649 -25.60 4.29 -17.71
CA VAL A 649 -24.44 3.68 -18.37
C VAL A 649 -24.88 3.06 -19.70
N LEU A 650 -24.35 3.60 -20.80
CA LEU A 650 -24.48 3.08 -22.16
C LEU A 650 -23.13 2.52 -22.61
N ALA A 651 -22.99 1.20 -22.68
CA ALA A 651 -21.76 0.52 -23.05
C ALA A 651 -21.99 -0.40 -24.25
N ALA A 652 -21.27 -0.19 -25.35
CA ALA A 652 -21.43 -0.98 -26.56
C ALA A 652 -20.09 -1.40 -27.18
N ASN A 653 -20.04 -2.59 -27.78
CA ASN A 653 -18.85 -3.09 -28.47
C ASN A 653 -17.61 -3.11 -27.55
N CYS A 654 -17.74 -3.73 -26.37
CA CYS A 654 -16.64 -3.91 -25.42
C CYS A 654 -15.96 -5.26 -25.68
N GLY A 655 -14.64 -5.30 -25.74
CA GLY A 655 -13.88 -6.52 -26.02
C GLY A 655 -14.08 -7.63 -24.98
N ASP A 656 -14.29 -7.26 -23.71
CA ASP A 656 -14.56 -8.20 -22.61
C ASP A 656 -15.82 -7.81 -21.83
N LYS A 657 -15.75 -6.91 -20.84
CA LYS A 657 -16.89 -6.59 -19.96
C LYS A 657 -17.44 -5.20 -20.24
N ALA A 658 -18.76 -5.07 -20.25
CA ALA A 658 -19.38 -3.74 -20.30
C ALA A 658 -19.20 -2.99 -18.97
N VAL A 659 -19.36 -3.67 -17.83
CA VAL A 659 -19.03 -3.13 -16.51
C VAL A 659 -18.28 -4.18 -15.68
N SER A 660 -17.10 -3.83 -15.20
CA SER A 660 -16.26 -4.60 -14.29
C SER A 660 -16.16 -3.88 -12.96
N VAL A 661 -16.46 -4.57 -11.85
CA VAL A 661 -16.36 -4.01 -10.50
C VAL A 661 -15.55 -4.94 -9.62
N GLY A 662 -14.51 -4.43 -8.99
CA GLY A 662 -13.61 -5.18 -8.12
C GLY A 662 -13.22 -4.45 -6.83
N GLU A 663 -12.48 -5.17 -5.98
CA GLU A 663 -11.70 -4.64 -4.87
C GLU A 663 -12.53 -3.87 -3.84
N ALA A 664 -13.56 -4.53 -3.29
CA ALA A 664 -14.47 -4.00 -2.28
C ALA A 664 -15.20 -2.70 -2.68
N SER A 665 -15.40 -2.45 -3.98
CA SER A 665 -16.13 -1.29 -4.47
C SER A 665 -17.62 -1.36 -4.12
N ALA A 666 -18.25 -0.21 -3.89
CA ALA A 666 -19.69 -0.07 -3.74
C ALA A 666 -20.25 0.74 -4.92
N VAL A 667 -21.07 0.08 -5.75
CA VAL A 667 -21.57 0.63 -7.01
C VAL A 667 -23.10 0.60 -7.06
N ALA A 668 -23.69 1.74 -7.39
CA ALA A 668 -25.11 1.88 -7.70
C ALA A 668 -25.30 2.42 -9.11
N ILE A 669 -26.06 1.71 -9.94
CA ILE A 669 -26.38 2.11 -11.32
C ILE A 669 -27.90 2.23 -11.45
N GLY A 670 -28.38 3.39 -11.89
CA GLY A 670 -29.80 3.60 -12.19
C GLY A 670 -30.23 2.77 -13.41
N ASP A 671 -29.68 3.11 -14.57
CA ASP A 671 -29.91 2.42 -15.84
C ASP A 671 -28.61 1.87 -16.43
N LEU A 672 -28.59 0.57 -16.74
CA LEU A 672 -27.51 -0.07 -17.50
C LEU A 672 -28.04 -0.58 -18.84
N GLU A 673 -27.49 -0.07 -19.94
CA GLU A 673 -27.64 -0.63 -21.28
C GLU A 673 -26.29 -1.13 -21.80
N ALA A 674 -26.09 -2.44 -21.79
CA ALA A 674 -24.89 -3.10 -22.30
C ALA A 674 -25.22 -3.88 -23.58
N ARG A 675 -24.46 -3.65 -24.66
CA ARG A 675 -24.65 -4.31 -25.95
C ARG A 675 -23.34 -4.82 -26.54
N ALA A 676 -23.35 -6.04 -27.08
CA ALA A 676 -22.20 -6.59 -27.80
C ALA A 676 -20.89 -6.55 -26.98
N SER A 677 -20.91 -7.19 -25.81
CA SER A 677 -19.73 -7.46 -24.97
C SER A 677 -19.65 -8.95 -24.64
N ALA A 678 -18.50 -9.46 -24.19
CA ALA A 678 -18.43 -10.85 -23.73
C ALA A 678 -19.30 -11.03 -22.46
N ILE A 679 -19.15 -10.13 -21.49
CA ILE A 679 -19.92 -10.13 -20.23
C ILE A 679 -20.63 -8.78 -20.06
N GLY A 680 -21.89 -8.83 -19.63
CA GLY A 680 -22.68 -7.62 -19.35
C GLY A 680 -22.20 -6.90 -18.08
N ILE A 681 -22.15 -7.60 -16.94
CA ILE A 681 -21.71 -7.01 -15.66
C ILE A 681 -20.95 -8.01 -14.78
N SER A 682 -19.85 -7.58 -14.17
CA SER A 682 -19.03 -8.41 -13.29
C SER A 682 -18.90 -7.76 -11.91
N SER A 683 -19.10 -8.55 -10.85
CA SER A 683 -18.85 -8.13 -9.48
C SER A 683 -17.85 -9.08 -8.83
N LYS A 684 -16.71 -8.54 -8.40
CA LYS A 684 -15.56 -9.31 -7.93
C LYS A 684 -15.09 -8.84 -6.56
N ASP A 685 -14.38 -9.73 -5.86
CA ASP A 685 -13.45 -9.36 -4.80
C ASP A 685 -14.09 -8.47 -3.70
N GLY A 686 -15.16 -8.96 -3.07
CA GLY A 686 -15.82 -8.24 -1.96
C GLY A 686 -16.67 -7.05 -2.38
N SER A 687 -16.80 -6.78 -3.68
CA SER A 687 -17.58 -5.64 -4.18
C SER A 687 -19.08 -5.83 -4.01
N SER A 688 -19.81 -4.71 -4.03
CA SER A 688 -21.25 -4.62 -3.92
C SER A 688 -21.81 -3.82 -5.08
N VAL A 689 -22.52 -4.48 -5.98
CA VAL A 689 -23.12 -3.83 -7.15
C VAL A 689 -24.63 -3.92 -7.08
N THR A 690 -25.28 -2.78 -7.32
CA THR A 690 -26.73 -2.69 -7.43
C THR A 690 -27.11 -1.98 -8.71
N VAL A 691 -27.96 -2.61 -9.52
CA VAL A 691 -28.49 -2.04 -10.77
C VAL A 691 -30.00 -1.95 -10.66
N ASP A 692 -30.59 -0.79 -10.87
CA ASP A 692 -32.04 -0.59 -10.71
C ASP A 692 -32.83 -1.01 -11.96
N ARG A 693 -32.33 -0.75 -13.17
CA ARG A 693 -32.88 -1.26 -14.45
C ARG A 693 -31.77 -1.77 -15.35
N VAL A 694 -31.98 -2.95 -15.94
CA VAL A 694 -30.94 -3.65 -16.72
C VAL A 694 -31.41 -3.98 -18.15
N GLY A 695 -30.61 -3.64 -19.14
CA GLY A 695 -30.77 -4.05 -20.53
C GLY A 695 -29.44 -4.61 -21.05
N ILE A 696 -29.30 -5.92 -21.08
CA ILE A 696 -28.07 -6.59 -21.55
C ILE A 696 -28.43 -7.44 -22.77
N GLU A 697 -27.85 -7.07 -23.91
CA GLU A 697 -28.13 -7.69 -25.21
C GLU A 697 -26.86 -8.11 -25.95
N ALA A 698 -26.98 -9.18 -26.73
CA ALA A 698 -25.89 -9.68 -27.58
C ALA A 698 -24.58 -9.95 -26.80
N THR A 699 -24.69 -10.46 -25.56
CA THR A 699 -23.53 -10.87 -24.74
C THR A 699 -23.38 -12.39 -24.65
N LEU A 700 -22.15 -12.87 -24.38
CA LEU A 700 -21.91 -14.29 -24.11
C LEU A 700 -22.43 -14.68 -22.71
N PHE A 701 -22.27 -13.79 -21.74
CA PHE A 701 -22.84 -13.93 -20.40
C PHE A 701 -23.47 -12.64 -19.91
N CYS A 702 -24.57 -12.77 -19.20
CA CYS A 702 -25.25 -11.66 -18.57
C CYS A 702 -24.45 -11.05 -17.41
N HIS A 703 -24.01 -11.91 -16.49
CA HIS A 703 -23.33 -11.49 -15.27
C HIS A 703 -22.37 -12.54 -14.74
N GLU A 704 -21.37 -12.11 -13.96
CA GLU A 704 -20.54 -13.00 -13.14
C GLU A 704 -20.32 -12.39 -11.75
N VAL A 705 -20.27 -13.23 -10.72
CA VAL A 705 -20.11 -12.81 -9.31
C VAL A 705 -19.17 -13.77 -8.59
N PHE A 706 -17.96 -13.34 -8.28
CA PHE A 706 -16.96 -14.26 -7.72
C PHE A 706 -15.82 -13.58 -6.95
N ARG A 707 -15.04 -14.37 -6.23
CA ARG A 707 -13.77 -13.97 -5.63
C ARG A 707 -12.62 -14.41 -6.54
N LYS A 708 -11.87 -13.44 -7.07
CA LYS A 708 -10.64 -13.66 -7.84
C LYS A 708 -9.40 -13.63 -6.96
N LYS A 709 -9.37 -12.70 -5.99
CA LYS A 709 -8.22 -12.41 -5.13
C LYS A 709 -8.49 -12.88 -3.69
N GLN A 710 -7.53 -13.60 -3.09
CA GLN A 710 -7.68 -14.18 -1.74
C GLN A 710 -7.83 -13.12 -0.63
N GLU A 711 -7.29 -11.92 -0.85
CA GLU A 711 -7.38 -10.77 0.04
C GLU A 711 -8.79 -10.18 0.13
N PHE A 712 -9.76 -10.66 -0.65
CA PHE A 712 -11.15 -10.20 -0.56
C PHE A 712 -12.12 -11.35 -0.25
N PRO A 713 -13.29 -11.07 0.36
CA PRO A 713 -14.38 -12.03 0.44
C PRO A 713 -15.07 -12.22 -0.93
N GLY A 714 -16.09 -13.07 -0.99
CA GLY A 714 -17.00 -13.15 -2.14
C GLY A 714 -17.70 -11.81 -2.42
N ALA A 715 -18.20 -11.64 -3.64
CA ALA A 715 -18.84 -10.41 -4.09
C ALA A 715 -20.37 -10.46 -3.99
N TYR A 716 -21.02 -9.32 -4.20
CA TYR A 716 -22.48 -9.17 -4.15
C TYR A 716 -22.98 -8.41 -5.38
N LEU A 717 -23.97 -8.98 -6.08
CA LEU A 717 -24.66 -8.34 -7.19
C LEU A 717 -26.17 -8.40 -6.99
N ARG A 718 -26.84 -7.24 -7.10
CA ARG A 718 -28.31 -7.13 -7.19
C ARG A 718 -28.71 -6.55 -8.53
N LEU A 719 -29.57 -7.26 -9.26
CA LEU A 719 -30.13 -6.80 -10.53
C LEU A 719 -31.63 -6.51 -10.35
N GLY A 720 -32.05 -5.32 -10.77
CA GLY A 720 -33.44 -4.93 -10.89
C GLY A 720 -34.12 -5.51 -12.14
N PRO A 721 -35.38 -5.13 -12.41
CA PRO A 721 -36.12 -5.63 -13.57
C PRO A 721 -35.46 -5.21 -14.89
N GLY A 722 -35.56 -6.08 -15.89
CA GLY A 722 -34.89 -5.83 -17.16
C GLY A 722 -34.81 -7.03 -18.09
N GLN A 723 -34.20 -6.80 -19.27
CA GLN A 723 -33.93 -7.86 -20.23
C GLN A 723 -32.47 -8.29 -20.15
N CYS A 724 -32.27 -9.60 -20.08
CA CYS A 724 -30.96 -10.20 -20.21
C CYS A 724 -31.05 -11.33 -21.23
N ASN A 725 -30.60 -11.06 -22.45
CA ASN A 725 -30.81 -11.95 -23.60
C ASN A 725 -29.65 -12.94 -23.81
N GLY A 726 -28.57 -12.83 -23.02
CA GLY A 726 -27.48 -13.81 -22.96
C GLY A 726 -27.72 -14.90 -21.90
N PRO A 727 -26.96 -16.01 -21.93
CA PRO A 727 -26.91 -16.97 -20.83
C PRO A 727 -26.62 -16.31 -19.48
N ALA A 728 -27.24 -16.80 -18.41
CA ALA A 728 -26.78 -16.50 -17.05
C ALA A 728 -25.32 -16.98 -16.91
N GLY A 729 -24.46 -16.14 -16.32
CA GLY A 729 -23.05 -16.51 -16.12
C GLY A 729 -22.81 -17.23 -14.81
N TRP A 730 -21.66 -16.99 -14.17
CA TRP A 730 -21.17 -17.80 -13.06
C TRP A 730 -21.21 -17.05 -11.72
N VAL A 731 -21.63 -17.74 -10.66
CA VAL A 731 -21.57 -17.28 -9.26
C VAL A 731 -20.82 -18.32 -8.44
N ASP A 732 -19.77 -17.91 -7.73
CA ASP A 732 -19.02 -18.83 -6.86
C ASP A 732 -19.72 -19.06 -5.50
N ALA A 733 -19.24 -20.02 -4.72
CA ALA A 733 -19.88 -20.42 -3.46
C ALA A 733 -19.81 -19.35 -2.36
N ASP A 734 -18.86 -18.41 -2.48
CA ASP A 734 -18.63 -17.33 -1.51
C ASP A 734 -19.44 -16.08 -1.84
N SER A 735 -19.97 -15.97 -3.06
CA SER A 735 -20.61 -14.78 -3.59
C SER A 735 -22.13 -14.87 -3.62
N VAL A 736 -22.79 -13.72 -3.73
CA VAL A 736 -24.24 -13.59 -3.66
C VAL A 736 -24.79 -12.86 -4.88
N LEU A 737 -25.75 -13.48 -5.55
CA LEU A 737 -26.58 -12.86 -6.60
C LEU A 737 -28.02 -12.73 -6.08
N ASP A 738 -28.52 -11.50 -6.00
CA ASP A 738 -29.91 -11.16 -5.64
C ASP A 738 -30.68 -10.65 -6.87
N PRO A 739 -31.36 -11.54 -7.62
CA PRO A 739 -32.22 -11.10 -8.70
C PRO A 739 -33.55 -10.59 -8.14
N ARG A 740 -33.82 -9.27 -8.24
CA ARG A 740 -35.19 -8.76 -8.13
C ARG A 740 -35.84 -8.74 -9.50
N GLY A 741 -36.47 -9.85 -9.84
CA GLY A 741 -37.23 -9.99 -11.08
C GLY A 741 -38.12 -11.22 -11.11
N ASP A 742 -39.02 -11.38 -10.12
CA ASP A 742 -40.20 -12.22 -10.32
C ASP A 742 -41.30 -11.38 -10.99
N SER A 743 -41.59 -11.68 -12.25
CA SER A 743 -42.94 -12.00 -12.76
C SER A 743 -42.95 -12.09 -14.29
N GLY A 744 -42.74 -13.32 -14.80
CA GLY A 744 -42.88 -13.67 -16.21
C GLY A 744 -42.47 -15.11 -16.49
#